data_AF-A0A835TH56-F1
#
_entry.id   AF-A0A835TH56-F1
#
_cell.length_a   1.000
_cell.length_b   1.000
_cell.length_c   1.000
_cell.angle_alpha   90.00
_cell.angle_beta   90.00
_cell.angle_gamma   90.00
#
_symmetry.space_group_name_H-M   'P 1'
#
loop_
_entity.id
_entity.type
_entity.pdbx_description
1 polymer ?
#
loop_
_entity_poly.entity_id
_entity_poly.type
_entity_poly.pdbx_seq_one_letter_code
_entity_poly.pdbx_strand_id
1 'polypeptide(L)'
;MQLVCLLILALSTHTVAGEATMGDASGAPDTFLARLGLKAIDATTGAQQGSSNSTSDGADQPVERSQGETIALLEWLVDTVAEATAAPAGTFAAAPDAVPILQELGHAARSVATTPASEGEALMVHLGTVARFIKQLPGGEASFPAVRRAVVAALVLRRLRHGAFRPPQERTVQRLLQQLWTRHRAAARAKGIVEFAHVSKSGGTTFCQLAERNGCATESFAANKNCEVSVFRDQPRYVNGSVHVALRKGQKTQCDRPNKPMSLRREFSCAQRKRMLLEKRYTIYANEYTAMGGRLDPQLAHSCGNMLTVLQMRHPHSRMLSHIRHVWGTYLNHCGADRDAVYFSGGHEAADWLRLLPAPLNNYLVRSLLGEKVFNLPASQVTEQHLALARTFLAFQYDVLLVLEDADLSNEALSYGLGWGEHELHVNAAAPDSGSDDGLPSNLDLLYDLNRLDVELYRAGVVMAQLDAIVYDSVRELVPEPRPAPVPAAAGAGSTVAPTAGGAAAAAAAAASDVSSTASTHSAAAVTTASSSSDATAPGAAVTQEEAEENAEFVAARRALRGRESRRRQRRQAYSQSGQAISSAAAWLGGGRRGRAARWVADPQGASRGIQLPAEAGQLAKPATGSGAQCGWVGQPWRQQLL
;
A
#
# COMPACT_ATOMS: atom_id res chain seq x y z
N MET A 1 -32.46 33.67 -43.89
CA MET A 1 -33.10 32.95 -42.77
C MET A 1 -34.21 31.98 -43.24
N GLN A 2 -33.94 31.12 -44.23
CA GLN A 2 -34.92 30.09 -44.66
C GLN A 2 -34.29 28.72 -44.98
N LEU A 3 -32.99 28.53 -44.70
CA LEU A 3 -32.29 27.25 -44.95
C LEU A 3 -31.95 26.45 -43.69
N VAL A 4 -32.27 26.96 -42.49
CA VAL A 4 -31.90 26.29 -41.21
C VAL A 4 -33.06 25.47 -40.61
N CYS A 5 -34.31 25.68 -41.06
CA CYS A 5 -35.47 24.94 -40.51
C CYS A 5 -35.74 23.58 -41.17
N LEU A 6 -35.08 23.24 -42.29
CA LEU A 6 -35.35 21.99 -43.02
C LEU A 6 -34.46 20.80 -42.61
N LEU A 7 -33.44 21.02 -41.77
CA LEU A 7 -32.53 19.97 -41.30
C LEU A 7 -32.90 19.38 -39.93
N ILE A 8 -33.91 19.94 -39.25
CA ILE A 8 -34.38 19.46 -37.92
C ILE A 8 -35.57 18.48 -38.05
N LEU A 9 -36.19 18.36 -39.22
CA LEU A 9 -37.37 17.50 -39.44
C LEU A 9 -37.09 16.15 -40.11
N ALA A 10 -35.84 15.82 -40.44
CA ALA A 10 -35.48 14.56 -41.14
C ALA A 10 -34.87 13.45 -40.25
N LEU A 11 -34.85 13.62 -38.92
CA LEU A 11 -34.28 12.64 -37.98
C LEU A 11 -35.32 12.01 -37.04
N SER A 12 -36.60 12.02 -37.41
CA SER A 12 -37.68 11.48 -36.57
C SER A 12 -38.64 10.63 -37.40
N THR A 13 -38.29 9.35 -37.63
CA THR A 13 -39.23 8.21 -37.81
C THR A 13 -38.49 6.91 -38.14
N HIS A 14 -37.75 6.34 -37.19
CA HIS A 14 -37.49 4.89 -37.16
C HIS A 14 -37.91 4.34 -35.80
N THR A 15 -39.21 4.30 -35.56
CA THR A 15 -39.83 3.41 -34.57
C THR A 15 -39.85 2.01 -35.16
N VAL A 16 -38.78 1.25 -34.92
CA VAL A 16 -38.82 -0.21 -35.05
C VAL A 16 -39.56 -0.73 -33.83
N ALA A 17 -40.86 -1.00 -33.99
CA ALA A 17 -41.63 -1.79 -33.06
C ALA A 17 -41.19 -3.25 -33.20
N GLY A 18 -40.10 -3.61 -32.53
CA GLY A 18 -39.77 -4.99 -32.23
C GLY A 18 -40.14 -5.23 -30.77
N GLU A 19 -41.18 -6.01 -30.51
CA GLU A 19 -41.34 -6.68 -29.23
C GLU A 19 -40.07 -7.51 -28.99
N ALA A 20 -39.21 -7.03 -28.10
CA ALA A 20 -38.12 -7.83 -27.57
C ALA A 20 -38.76 -8.94 -26.74
N THR A 21 -38.90 -10.11 -27.35
CA THR A 21 -39.05 -11.35 -26.61
C THR A 21 -37.93 -11.38 -25.56
N MET A 22 -38.30 -11.55 -24.28
CA MET A 22 -37.36 -11.81 -23.20
C MET A 22 -36.66 -13.14 -23.49
N GLY A 23 -35.68 -13.12 -24.40
CA GLY A 23 -34.76 -14.22 -24.60
C GLY A 23 -33.91 -14.32 -23.35
N ASP A 24 -33.89 -15.52 -22.77
CA ASP A 24 -33.08 -15.89 -21.61
C ASP A 24 -31.67 -15.32 -21.72
N ALA A 25 -31.41 -14.23 -20.99
CA ALA A 25 -30.06 -13.78 -20.67
C ALA A 25 -29.48 -14.73 -19.60
N SER A 26 -29.46 -16.02 -19.89
CA SER A 26 -29.03 -17.07 -18.97
C SER A 26 -27.53 -17.26 -19.10
N GLY A 27 -26.78 -16.79 -18.09
CA GLY A 27 -25.54 -17.46 -17.68
C GLY A 27 -24.24 -16.65 -17.71
N ALA A 28 -24.22 -15.40 -18.18
CA ALA A 28 -23.02 -14.59 -18.00
C ALA A 28 -22.85 -14.24 -16.51
N PRO A 29 -21.72 -14.60 -15.87
CA PRO A 29 -21.50 -14.29 -14.47
C PRO A 29 -21.58 -12.78 -14.26
N ASP A 30 -22.31 -12.37 -13.22
CA ASP A 30 -22.45 -10.98 -12.85
C ASP A 30 -21.08 -10.41 -12.43
N THR A 31 -20.40 -9.76 -13.38
CA THR A 31 -19.05 -9.22 -13.19
C THR A 31 -18.97 -8.24 -12.02
N PHE A 32 -20.09 -7.62 -11.66
CA PHE A 32 -20.21 -6.70 -10.54
C PHE A 32 -20.06 -7.41 -9.18
N LEU A 33 -20.66 -8.60 -9.02
CA LEU A 33 -20.60 -9.38 -7.79
C LEU A 33 -19.41 -10.36 -7.75
N ALA A 34 -19.05 -10.90 -8.92
CA ALA A 34 -17.94 -11.85 -9.07
C ALA A 34 -16.61 -11.28 -8.57
N ARG A 35 -16.36 -9.98 -8.76
CA ARG A 35 -15.14 -9.31 -8.29
C ARG A 35 -14.99 -9.32 -6.77
N LEU A 36 -16.10 -9.39 -6.03
CA LEU A 36 -16.12 -9.50 -4.56
C LEU A 36 -16.22 -10.95 -4.07
N GLY A 37 -16.25 -11.93 -4.98
CA GLY A 37 -16.50 -13.34 -4.64
C GLY A 37 -17.91 -13.59 -4.10
N LEU A 38 -18.86 -12.69 -4.37
CA LEU A 38 -20.21 -12.78 -3.81
C LEU A 38 -21.16 -13.48 -4.76
N LYS A 39 -22.05 -14.30 -4.20
CA LYS A 39 -23.16 -14.93 -4.92
C LYS A 39 -24.44 -14.17 -4.59
N ALA A 40 -25.24 -13.89 -5.62
CA ALA A 40 -26.58 -13.33 -5.41
C ALA A 40 -27.42 -14.30 -4.57
N ILE A 41 -28.25 -13.76 -3.68
CA ILE A 41 -29.24 -14.59 -2.97
C ILE A 41 -30.30 -14.97 -4.01
N ASP A 42 -30.43 -16.26 -4.33
CA ASP A 42 -31.51 -16.75 -5.17
C ASP A 42 -32.83 -16.49 -4.45
N ALA A 43 -33.57 -15.47 -4.91
CA ALA A 43 -34.85 -15.08 -4.32
C ALA A 43 -35.93 -16.17 -4.46
N THR A 44 -35.67 -17.22 -5.24
CA THR A 44 -36.59 -18.31 -5.56
C THR A 44 -36.44 -19.55 -4.66
N THR A 45 -35.33 -19.69 -3.92
CA THR A 45 -35.12 -20.82 -3.02
C THR A 45 -35.33 -20.40 -1.56
N GLY A 46 -36.57 -20.54 -1.09
CA GLY A 46 -36.89 -20.35 0.31
C GLY A 46 -36.06 -21.25 1.23
N ALA A 47 -35.21 -20.64 2.06
CA ALA A 47 -34.67 -21.10 3.34
C ALA A 47 -34.44 -22.63 3.53
N GLN A 48 -33.77 -23.29 2.59
CA GLN A 48 -33.11 -24.58 2.85
C GLN A 48 -31.61 -24.46 2.58
N GLN A 49 -30.87 -23.83 3.50
CA GLN A 49 -29.42 -24.01 3.58
C GLN A 49 -29.13 -25.40 4.15
N GLY A 50 -29.08 -26.41 3.27
CA GLY A 50 -28.46 -27.69 3.60
C GLY A 50 -26.95 -27.52 3.64
N SER A 51 -26.34 -27.78 4.80
CA SER A 51 -24.88 -27.85 4.97
C SER A 51 -24.32 -29.02 4.16
N SER A 52 -24.05 -28.82 2.88
CA SER A 52 -23.34 -29.81 2.07
C SER A 52 -21.85 -29.73 2.38
N ASN A 53 -21.38 -30.60 3.28
CA ASN A 53 -19.96 -30.85 3.52
C ASN A 53 -19.36 -31.54 2.28
N SER A 54 -19.00 -30.78 1.25
CA SER A 54 -18.16 -31.29 0.17
C SER A 54 -16.69 -31.19 0.59
N THR A 55 -16.10 -32.33 0.97
CA THR A 55 -14.66 -32.50 1.12
C THR A 55 -13.99 -32.40 -0.25
N SER A 56 -13.71 -31.18 -0.71
CA SER A 56 -12.84 -30.93 -1.88
C SER A 56 -11.40 -30.79 -1.41
N ASP A 57 -10.49 -31.54 -2.04
CA ASP A 57 -9.06 -31.59 -1.74
C ASP A 57 -8.40 -30.19 -1.65
N GLY A 58 -7.75 -29.94 -0.51
CA GLY A 58 -7.27 -28.64 -0.03
C GLY A 58 -6.05 -28.08 -0.75
N ALA A 59 -6.24 -27.59 -1.97
CA ALA A 59 -5.30 -26.70 -2.64
C ALA A 59 -6.01 -25.41 -3.09
N ASP A 60 -5.47 -24.27 -2.65
CA ASP A 60 -5.75 -22.95 -3.23
C ASP A 60 -7.18 -22.38 -3.08
N GLN A 61 -7.80 -22.49 -1.90
CA GLN A 61 -8.84 -21.52 -1.55
C GLN A 61 -8.13 -20.22 -1.10
N PRO A 62 -8.27 -19.08 -1.79
CA PRO A 62 -7.97 -17.78 -1.16
C PRO A 62 -8.77 -17.75 0.14
N VAL A 63 -8.17 -17.37 1.28
CA VAL A 63 -8.84 -17.33 2.60
C VAL A 63 -10.28 -16.92 2.40
N GLU A 64 -11.17 -17.92 2.41
CA GLU A 64 -12.48 -17.79 1.78
C GLU A 64 -13.29 -16.97 2.76
N ARG A 65 -13.30 -15.66 2.53
CA ARG A 65 -14.07 -14.76 3.37
C ARG A 65 -15.50 -15.20 3.28
N SER A 66 -16.13 -15.37 4.44
CA SER A 66 -17.54 -15.62 4.45
C SER A 66 -18.25 -14.46 3.74
N GLN A 67 -19.27 -14.78 2.96
CA GLN A 67 -20.12 -13.77 2.35
C GLN A 67 -20.69 -12.81 3.43
N GLY A 68 -20.94 -13.31 4.65
CA GLY A 68 -21.36 -12.52 5.80
C GLY A 68 -20.35 -11.46 6.23
N GLU A 69 -19.06 -11.80 6.35
CA GLU A 69 -18.00 -10.83 6.69
C GLU A 69 -17.93 -9.70 5.66
N THR A 70 -18.02 -10.06 4.37
CA THR A 70 -17.97 -9.07 3.30
C THR A 70 -19.19 -8.15 3.33
N ILE A 71 -20.40 -8.71 3.53
CA ILE A 71 -21.63 -7.91 3.67
C ILE A 71 -21.53 -6.95 4.86
N ALA A 72 -21.09 -7.42 6.03
CA ALA A 72 -20.92 -6.60 7.22
C ALA A 72 -19.94 -5.44 7.00
N LEU A 73 -18.85 -5.67 6.26
CA LEU A 73 -17.90 -4.62 5.89
C LEU A 73 -18.51 -3.58 4.92
N LEU A 74 -19.33 -4.02 3.97
CA LEU A 74 -20.03 -3.12 3.05
C LEU A 74 -21.04 -2.25 3.80
N GLU A 75 -21.78 -2.82 4.75
CA GLU A 75 -22.71 -2.11 5.62
C GLU A 75 -21.96 -1.08 6.48
N TRP A 76 -20.88 -1.51 7.14
CA TRP A 76 -20.02 -0.64 7.92
C TRP A 76 -19.48 0.55 7.09
N LEU A 77 -19.06 0.34 5.83
CA LEU A 77 -18.60 1.43 4.96
C LEU A 77 -19.68 2.47 4.67
N VAL A 78 -20.91 2.01 4.39
CA VAL A 78 -22.06 2.90 4.15
C VAL A 78 -22.38 3.70 5.41
N ASP A 79 -22.39 3.03 6.56
CA ASP A 79 -22.73 3.64 7.85
C ASP A 79 -21.65 4.63 8.31
N THR A 80 -20.38 4.31 8.12
CA THR A 80 -19.27 5.19 8.50
C THR A 80 -19.31 6.53 7.76
N VAL A 81 -19.74 6.54 6.49
CA VAL A 81 -19.90 7.80 5.75
C VAL A 81 -21.13 8.58 6.21
N ALA A 82 -22.23 7.89 6.57
CA ALA A 82 -23.39 8.53 7.16
C ALA A 82 -23.06 9.16 8.53
N GLU A 83 -22.15 8.56 9.27
CA GLU A 83 -21.68 8.99 10.59
C GLU A 83 -20.43 9.87 10.53
N ALA A 84 -20.17 10.56 9.41
CA ALA A 84 -18.94 11.34 9.21
C ALA A 84 -18.61 12.32 10.35
N THR A 85 -19.59 12.90 11.06
CA THR A 85 -19.32 13.78 12.22
C THR A 85 -18.63 13.07 13.39
N ALA A 86 -18.71 11.75 13.47
CA ALA A 86 -18.04 10.93 14.49
C ALA A 86 -16.63 10.51 14.07
N ALA A 87 -16.18 10.84 12.85
CA ALA A 87 -14.85 10.46 12.42
C ALA A 87 -13.77 11.22 13.24
N PRO A 88 -12.60 10.60 13.45
CA PRO A 88 -11.49 11.24 14.16
C PRO A 88 -11.09 12.59 13.54
N ALA A 89 -10.65 13.54 14.36
CA ALA A 89 -10.35 14.93 13.95
C ALA A 89 -9.39 15.05 12.74
N GLY A 90 -8.50 14.08 12.52
CA GLY A 90 -7.58 14.05 11.38
C GLY A 90 -8.23 13.68 10.04
N THR A 91 -9.44 13.11 10.03
CA THR A 91 -10.06 12.49 8.84
C THR A 91 -10.47 13.50 7.78
N PHE A 92 -10.97 14.68 8.20
CA PHE A 92 -11.52 15.70 7.31
C PHE A 92 -10.74 17.01 7.33
N ALA A 93 -9.50 17.00 7.82
CA ALA A 93 -8.69 18.21 7.95
C ALA A 93 -8.52 18.99 6.63
N ALA A 94 -8.59 18.30 5.48
CA ALA A 94 -8.49 18.93 4.17
C ALA A 94 -9.81 19.54 3.64
N ALA A 95 -10.97 19.18 4.19
CA ALA A 95 -12.28 19.61 3.70
C ALA A 95 -13.37 19.55 4.80
N PRO A 96 -13.26 20.35 5.87
CA PRO A 96 -14.26 20.33 6.96
C PRO A 96 -15.66 20.71 6.49
N ASP A 97 -15.77 21.63 5.51
CA ASP A 97 -17.04 22.08 4.93
C ASP A 97 -17.77 20.97 4.16
N ALA A 98 -17.11 19.86 3.85
CA ALA A 98 -17.75 18.73 3.20
C ALA A 98 -18.59 17.88 4.16
N VAL A 99 -18.34 17.95 5.48
CA VAL A 99 -18.93 17.03 6.47
C VAL A 99 -20.47 16.96 6.38
N PRO A 100 -21.23 18.08 6.31
CA PRO A 100 -22.69 17.99 6.17
C PRO A 100 -23.13 17.28 4.89
N ILE A 101 -22.43 17.51 3.78
CA ILE A 101 -22.73 16.85 2.49
C ILE A 101 -22.41 15.36 2.56
N LEU A 102 -21.35 14.97 3.29
CA LEU A 102 -20.96 13.58 3.48
C LEU A 102 -22.02 12.79 4.26
N GLN A 103 -22.58 13.38 5.31
CA GLN A 103 -23.65 12.74 6.09
C GLN A 103 -24.90 12.49 5.24
N GLU A 104 -25.38 13.52 4.54
CA GLU A 104 -26.54 13.42 3.65
C GLU A 104 -26.30 12.43 2.50
N LEU A 105 -25.09 12.39 1.95
CA LEU A 105 -24.69 11.41 0.96
C LEU A 105 -24.70 10.00 1.54
N GLY A 106 -24.16 9.80 2.74
CA GLY A 106 -24.17 8.51 3.43
C GLY A 106 -25.58 8.00 3.69
N HIS A 107 -26.48 8.86 4.15
CA HIS A 107 -27.90 8.52 4.31
C HIS A 107 -28.55 8.15 2.97
N ALA A 108 -28.29 8.91 1.90
CA ALA A 108 -28.80 8.58 0.58
C ALA A 108 -28.25 7.25 0.04
N ALA A 109 -26.97 6.96 0.27
CA ALA A 109 -26.36 5.68 -0.07
C ALA A 109 -26.99 4.53 0.72
N ARG A 110 -27.26 4.71 2.02
CA ARG A 110 -28.00 3.73 2.84
C ARG A 110 -29.39 3.46 2.25
N SER A 111 -30.12 4.50 1.83
CA SER A 111 -31.42 4.32 1.16
C SER A 111 -31.29 3.50 -0.14
N VAL A 112 -30.26 3.74 -0.97
CA VAL A 112 -29.99 2.91 -2.15
C VAL A 112 -29.82 1.44 -1.77
N ALA A 113 -29.04 1.15 -0.72
CA ALA A 113 -28.75 -0.21 -0.27
C ALA A 113 -29.98 -1.00 0.23
N THR A 114 -31.00 -0.30 0.75
CA THR A 114 -32.19 -0.91 1.39
C THR A 114 -33.46 -0.85 0.56
N THR A 115 -33.51 -0.07 -0.53
CA THR A 115 -34.72 0.09 -1.34
C THR A 115 -35.06 -1.21 -2.08
N PRO A 116 -36.25 -1.81 -1.94
CA PRO A 116 -36.62 -3.05 -2.62
C PRO A 116 -36.64 -2.98 -4.17
N ALA A 117 -36.73 -4.13 -4.85
CA ALA A 117 -36.87 -4.21 -6.32
C ALA A 117 -38.25 -3.80 -6.85
N SER A 118 -39.28 -3.90 -6.01
CA SER A 118 -40.62 -3.40 -6.30
C SER A 118 -40.66 -1.87 -6.40
N GLU A 119 -39.80 -1.17 -5.66
CA GLU A 119 -39.80 0.29 -5.52
C GLU A 119 -38.85 0.97 -6.52
N GLY A 120 -39.02 0.65 -7.80
CA GLY A 120 -38.10 1.11 -8.86
C GLY A 120 -38.01 2.64 -8.99
N GLU A 121 -39.09 3.37 -8.74
CA GLU A 121 -39.13 4.84 -8.77
C GLU A 121 -38.40 5.46 -7.59
N ALA A 122 -38.62 4.94 -6.37
CA ALA A 122 -37.91 5.39 -5.17
C ALA A 122 -36.40 5.19 -5.31
N LEU A 123 -35.98 4.04 -5.85
CA LEU A 123 -34.55 3.77 -6.12
C LEU A 123 -33.95 4.82 -7.07
N MET A 124 -34.68 5.20 -8.12
CA MET A 124 -34.23 6.26 -9.05
C MET A 124 -34.10 7.63 -8.36
N VAL A 125 -35.00 7.97 -7.45
CA VAL A 125 -34.92 9.19 -6.63
C VAL A 125 -33.68 9.17 -5.73
N HIS A 126 -33.39 8.04 -5.08
CA HIS A 126 -32.20 7.88 -4.25
C HIS A 126 -30.91 7.96 -5.07
N LEU A 127 -30.83 7.28 -6.23
CA LEU A 127 -29.69 7.37 -7.14
C LEU A 127 -29.46 8.81 -7.64
N GLY A 128 -30.53 9.52 -8.01
CA GLY A 128 -30.46 10.93 -8.40
C GLY A 128 -29.99 11.85 -7.27
N THR A 129 -30.40 11.54 -6.03
CA THR A 129 -29.96 12.25 -4.82
C THR A 129 -28.48 12.05 -4.54
N VAL A 130 -27.98 10.82 -4.60
CA VAL A 130 -26.54 10.52 -4.46
C VAL A 130 -25.74 11.26 -5.54
N ALA A 131 -26.17 11.20 -6.81
CA ALA A 131 -25.50 11.91 -7.91
C ALA A 131 -25.43 13.43 -7.67
N ARG A 132 -26.52 14.03 -7.16
CA ARG A 132 -26.57 15.46 -6.81
C ARG A 132 -25.59 15.79 -5.67
N PHE A 133 -25.56 15.01 -4.58
CA PHE A 133 -24.62 15.26 -3.49
C PHE A 133 -23.17 15.11 -3.92
N ILE A 134 -22.85 14.12 -4.76
CA ILE A 134 -21.51 14.02 -5.34
C ILE A 134 -21.15 15.27 -6.14
N LYS A 135 -22.10 15.93 -6.84
CA LYS A 135 -21.82 17.20 -7.54
C LYS A 135 -21.54 18.35 -6.57
N GLN A 136 -22.16 18.34 -5.40
CA GLN A 136 -22.03 19.38 -4.38
C GLN A 136 -20.75 19.27 -3.54
N LEU A 137 -20.10 18.10 -3.52
CA LEU A 137 -18.81 17.95 -2.84
C LEU A 137 -17.80 19.01 -3.34
N PRO A 138 -16.97 19.56 -2.45
CA PRO A 138 -15.91 20.49 -2.83
C PRO A 138 -15.01 19.93 -3.95
N GLY A 139 -14.61 20.80 -4.87
CA GLY A 139 -13.63 20.47 -5.90
C GLY A 139 -12.18 20.63 -5.40
N GLY A 140 -11.24 20.75 -6.34
CA GLY A 140 -9.83 20.98 -6.03
C GLY A 140 -9.10 19.71 -5.63
N GLU A 141 -8.37 19.75 -4.52
CA GLU A 141 -7.51 18.65 -4.06
C GLU A 141 -8.26 17.56 -3.29
N ALA A 142 -9.54 17.73 -2.94
CA ALA A 142 -10.29 16.74 -2.19
C ALA A 142 -10.81 15.59 -3.07
N SER A 143 -10.46 14.35 -2.72
CA SER A 143 -10.70 13.12 -3.51
C SER A 143 -11.78 12.20 -2.95
N PHE A 144 -12.16 12.35 -1.68
CA PHE A 144 -13.23 11.61 -0.99
C PHE A 144 -13.28 10.08 -1.26
N PRO A 145 -12.20 9.32 -1.01
CA PRO A 145 -12.20 7.87 -1.28
C PRO A 145 -13.27 7.10 -0.50
N ALA A 146 -13.58 7.50 0.74
CA ALA A 146 -14.65 6.88 1.53
C ALA A 146 -16.03 7.03 0.88
N VAL A 147 -16.34 8.20 0.30
CA VAL A 147 -17.60 8.41 -0.45
C VAL A 147 -17.70 7.45 -1.62
N ARG A 148 -16.63 7.36 -2.41
CA ARG A 148 -16.59 6.45 -3.56
C ARG A 148 -16.86 5.02 -3.13
N ARG A 149 -16.17 4.54 -2.09
CA ARG A 149 -16.33 3.17 -1.56
C ARG A 149 -17.72 2.93 -0.97
N ALA A 150 -18.27 3.87 -0.21
CA ALA A 150 -19.60 3.75 0.38
C ALA A 150 -20.71 3.73 -0.68
N VAL A 151 -20.63 4.55 -1.72
CA VAL A 151 -21.60 4.55 -2.82
C VAL A 151 -21.56 3.22 -3.57
N VAL A 152 -20.37 2.70 -3.90
CA VAL A 152 -20.24 1.40 -4.56
C VAL A 152 -20.71 0.27 -3.64
N ALA A 153 -20.38 0.32 -2.35
CA ALA A 153 -20.86 -0.64 -1.37
C ALA A 153 -22.40 -0.67 -1.29
N ALA A 154 -23.05 0.49 -1.31
CA ALA A 154 -24.51 0.58 -1.35
C ALA A 154 -25.10 -0.04 -2.62
N LEU A 155 -24.48 0.18 -3.77
CA LEU A 155 -24.89 -0.43 -5.04
C LEU A 155 -24.74 -1.96 -5.01
N VAL A 156 -23.63 -2.46 -4.46
CA VAL A 156 -23.37 -3.89 -4.29
C VAL A 156 -24.40 -4.51 -3.34
N LEU A 157 -24.60 -3.93 -2.16
CA LEU A 157 -25.60 -4.40 -1.18
C LEU A 157 -27.00 -4.44 -1.80
N ARG A 158 -27.36 -3.40 -2.55
CA ARG A 158 -28.62 -3.33 -3.25
C ARG A 158 -28.78 -4.47 -4.25
N ARG A 159 -27.73 -4.76 -5.01
CA ARG A 159 -27.74 -5.83 -6.02
C ARG A 159 -27.79 -7.22 -5.39
N LEU A 160 -27.07 -7.42 -4.27
CA LEU A 160 -27.06 -8.68 -3.51
C LEU A 160 -28.43 -9.02 -2.92
N ARG A 161 -29.11 -8.03 -2.31
CA ARG A 161 -30.37 -8.24 -1.58
C ARG A 161 -31.60 -8.35 -2.49
N HIS A 162 -31.54 -7.71 -3.65
CA HIS A 162 -32.73 -7.43 -4.45
C HIS A 162 -32.52 -7.68 -5.95
N GLY A 163 -31.43 -8.32 -6.35
CA GLY A 163 -31.12 -8.66 -7.74
C GLY A 163 -30.60 -7.50 -8.59
N ALA A 164 -30.39 -7.79 -9.88
CA ALA A 164 -29.85 -6.84 -10.86
C ALA A 164 -30.71 -5.57 -11.03
N PHE A 165 -30.07 -4.48 -11.44
CA PHE A 165 -30.76 -3.23 -11.76
C PHE A 165 -31.55 -3.35 -13.07
N ARG A 166 -32.71 -2.68 -13.15
CA ARG A 166 -33.46 -2.53 -14.42
C ARG A 166 -32.68 -1.63 -15.39
N PRO A 167 -32.88 -1.71 -16.71
CA PRO A 167 -32.06 -0.95 -17.68
C PRO A 167 -31.97 0.58 -17.45
N PRO A 168 -33.03 1.30 -17.03
CA PRO A 168 -32.92 2.72 -16.68
C PRO A 168 -32.07 2.98 -15.42
N GLN A 169 -32.14 2.06 -14.45
CA GLN A 169 -31.37 2.10 -13.21
C GLN A 169 -29.89 1.80 -13.52
N GLU A 170 -29.60 0.76 -14.29
CA GLU A 170 -28.24 0.39 -14.71
C GLU A 170 -27.51 1.54 -15.42
N ARG A 171 -28.19 2.24 -16.36
CA ARG A 171 -27.64 3.44 -17.00
C ARG A 171 -27.37 4.60 -16.03
N THR A 172 -28.11 4.67 -14.93
CA THR A 172 -27.91 5.69 -13.90
C THR A 172 -26.77 5.31 -12.97
N VAL A 173 -26.66 4.04 -12.61
CA VAL A 173 -25.52 3.46 -11.88
C VAL A 173 -24.22 3.66 -12.65
N GLN A 174 -24.20 3.35 -13.95
CA GLN A 174 -23.01 3.54 -14.79
C GLN A 174 -22.56 5.02 -14.82
N ARG A 175 -23.51 5.96 -15.00
CA ARG A 175 -23.22 7.40 -14.94
C ARG A 175 -22.71 7.84 -13.57
N LEU A 176 -23.22 7.24 -12.51
CA LEU A 176 -22.78 7.51 -11.13
C LEU A 176 -21.33 7.07 -10.91
N LEU A 177 -20.97 5.85 -11.35
CA LEU A 177 -19.59 5.34 -11.28
C LEU A 177 -18.62 6.21 -12.09
N GLN A 178 -19.00 6.61 -13.30
CA GLN A 178 -18.22 7.55 -14.13
C GLN A 178 -18.03 8.92 -13.46
N GLN A 179 -19.05 9.41 -12.76
CA GLN A 179 -18.98 10.66 -12.01
C GLN A 179 -17.98 10.56 -10.85
N LEU A 180 -17.99 9.44 -10.11
CA LEU A 180 -17.03 9.16 -9.04
C LEU A 180 -15.59 9.09 -9.58
N TRP A 181 -15.38 8.38 -10.70
CA TRP A 181 -14.06 8.32 -11.34
C TRP A 181 -13.57 9.69 -11.82
N THR A 182 -14.45 10.47 -12.46
CA THR A 182 -14.11 11.81 -12.95
C THR A 182 -13.66 12.72 -11.81
N ARG A 183 -14.33 12.64 -10.66
CA ARG A 183 -13.96 13.36 -9.42
C ARG A 183 -12.59 12.91 -8.91
N HIS A 184 -12.36 11.59 -8.79
CA HIS A 184 -11.06 11.03 -8.40
C HIS A 184 -9.93 11.54 -9.30
N ARG A 185 -10.09 11.44 -10.62
CA ARG A 185 -9.10 11.91 -11.60
C ARG A 185 -8.83 13.41 -11.49
N ALA A 186 -9.88 14.23 -11.30
CA ALA A 186 -9.73 15.66 -11.12
C ALA A 186 -8.94 16.00 -9.84
N ALA A 187 -9.24 15.33 -8.73
CA ALA A 187 -8.52 15.50 -7.48
C ALA A 187 -7.05 15.04 -7.57
N ALA A 188 -6.79 13.89 -8.21
CA ALA A 188 -5.44 13.38 -8.46
C ALA A 188 -4.59 14.41 -9.22
N ARG A 189 -5.15 15.03 -10.26
CA ARG A 189 -4.49 16.11 -11.01
C ARG A 189 -4.21 17.34 -10.16
N ALA A 190 -5.19 17.79 -9.36
CA ALA A 190 -5.05 18.97 -8.51
C ALA A 190 -4.02 18.77 -7.39
N LYS A 191 -3.95 17.57 -6.81
CA LYS A 191 -3.00 17.22 -5.75
C LYS A 191 -1.54 17.35 -6.21
N GLY A 192 -1.24 16.97 -7.46
CA GLY A 192 0.03 17.29 -8.13
C GLY A 192 1.28 16.55 -7.62
N ILE A 193 1.16 15.76 -6.54
CA ILE A 193 2.22 14.90 -5.98
C ILE A 193 1.59 13.59 -5.52
N VAL A 194 2.28 12.47 -5.72
CA VAL A 194 1.96 11.17 -5.14
C VAL A 194 2.69 11.01 -3.80
N GLU A 195 1.94 10.81 -2.72
CA GLU A 195 2.46 10.26 -1.47
C GLU A 195 2.25 8.74 -1.46
N PHE A 196 3.35 8.00 -1.49
CA PHE A 196 3.31 6.54 -1.36
C PHE A 196 3.56 6.14 0.10
N ALA A 197 2.52 5.71 0.81
CA ALA A 197 2.64 5.08 2.12
C ALA A 197 3.19 3.67 1.94
N HIS A 198 4.52 3.55 2.04
CA HIS A 198 5.21 2.31 1.80
C HIS A 198 5.30 1.49 3.09
N VAL A 199 4.37 0.55 3.27
CA VAL A 199 4.50 -0.45 4.32
C VAL A 199 5.64 -1.39 3.95
N SER A 200 6.75 -1.29 4.69
CA SER A 200 7.97 -2.05 4.40
C SER A 200 7.69 -3.53 4.12
N LYS A 201 8.36 -4.06 3.08
CA LYS A 201 8.17 -5.43 2.54
C LYS A 201 6.82 -5.68 1.86
N SER A 202 6.12 -4.64 1.46
CA SER A 202 4.89 -4.75 0.65
C SER A 202 5.08 -4.40 -0.82
N GLY A 203 6.32 -4.31 -1.31
CA GLY A 203 6.60 -4.12 -2.75
C GLY A 203 7.06 -2.71 -3.16
N GLY A 204 7.45 -1.85 -2.22
CA GLY A 204 7.76 -0.46 -2.55
C GLY A 204 8.95 -0.23 -3.50
N THR A 205 9.93 -1.13 -3.54
CA THR A 205 10.99 -1.08 -4.58
C THR A 205 10.41 -1.22 -5.98
N THR A 206 9.45 -2.15 -6.15
CA THR A 206 8.74 -2.34 -7.43
C THR A 206 7.90 -1.13 -7.77
N PHE A 207 7.12 -0.61 -6.81
CA PHE A 207 6.31 0.59 -7.03
C PHE A 207 7.16 1.81 -7.41
N CYS A 208 8.28 2.03 -6.72
CA CYS A 208 9.17 3.16 -7.00
C CYS A 208 9.77 3.08 -8.41
N GLN A 209 10.22 1.90 -8.84
CA GLN A 209 10.74 1.72 -10.19
C GLN A 209 9.65 1.78 -11.28
N LEU A 210 8.42 1.34 -10.97
CA LEU A 210 7.27 1.59 -11.84
C LEU A 210 6.99 3.09 -11.97
N ALA A 211 7.12 3.86 -10.89
CA ALA A 211 6.95 5.30 -10.96
C ALA A 211 7.98 5.95 -11.90
N GLU A 212 9.24 5.52 -11.86
CA GLU A 212 10.28 5.97 -12.82
C GLU A 212 9.85 5.73 -14.27
N ARG A 213 9.37 4.52 -14.56
CA ARG A 213 8.88 4.13 -15.91
C ARG A 213 7.65 4.91 -16.36
N ASN A 214 6.86 5.41 -15.41
CA ASN A 214 5.70 6.25 -15.66
C ASN A 214 6.02 7.75 -15.64
N GLY A 215 7.30 8.13 -15.76
CA GLY A 215 7.71 9.53 -15.90
C GLY A 215 7.63 10.34 -14.61
N CYS A 216 7.53 9.68 -13.45
CA CYS A 216 7.57 10.37 -12.17
C CYS A 216 8.97 10.90 -11.85
N ALA A 217 9.06 11.84 -10.91
CA ALA A 217 10.31 12.46 -10.46
C ALA A 217 10.41 12.44 -8.93
N THR A 218 11.58 12.08 -8.41
CA THR A 218 11.88 12.01 -6.98
C THR A 218 13.38 12.21 -6.73
N GLU A 219 13.82 12.11 -5.48
CA GLU A 219 15.24 12.25 -5.12
C GLU A 219 16.10 11.10 -5.68
N SER A 220 15.61 9.86 -5.60
CA SER A 220 16.28 8.70 -6.17
C SER A 220 15.32 7.51 -6.36
N PHE A 221 15.39 6.86 -7.52
CA PHE A 221 14.72 5.59 -7.82
C PHE A 221 15.55 4.36 -7.47
N ALA A 222 16.73 4.54 -6.85
CA ALA A 222 17.59 3.43 -6.48
C ALA A 222 16.88 2.47 -5.51
N ALA A 223 17.12 1.16 -5.66
CA ALA A 223 16.43 0.13 -4.89
C ALA A 223 16.65 0.20 -3.36
N ASN A 224 17.74 0.85 -2.92
CA ASN A 224 18.02 1.11 -1.51
C ASN A 224 17.46 2.45 -1.00
N LYS A 225 16.87 3.26 -1.89
CA LYS A 225 16.24 4.55 -1.60
C LYS A 225 14.72 4.53 -1.76
N ASN A 226 14.17 3.69 -2.64
CA ASN A 226 12.72 3.49 -2.80
C ASN A 226 11.91 4.80 -2.87
N CYS A 227 12.40 5.82 -3.60
CA CYS A 227 11.70 7.10 -3.75
C CYS A 227 11.56 7.89 -2.43
N GLU A 228 12.34 7.56 -1.40
CA GLU A 228 12.45 8.36 -0.18
C GLU A 228 13.09 9.72 -0.48
N VAL A 229 12.63 10.74 0.25
CA VAL A 229 13.24 12.07 0.26
C VAL A 229 14.01 12.23 1.57
N SER A 230 15.33 12.35 1.49
CA SER A 230 16.23 12.18 2.64
C SER A 230 15.94 13.19 3.76
N VAL A 231 15.49 14.41 3.42
CA VAL A 231 15.19 15.45 4.42
C VAL A 231 13.99 15.09 5.31
N PHE A 232 13.02 14.32 4.81
CA PHE A 232 11.85 13.90 5.59
C PHE A 232 12.17 12.80 6.60
N ARG A 233 13.23 12.04 6.34
CA ARG A 233 13.66 10.91 7.17
C ARG A 233 12.56 9.86 7.41
N ASP A 234 11.82 9.52 6.36
CA ASP A 234 10.74 8.53 6.42
C ASP A 234 11.21 7.09 6.21
N GLN A 235 12.52 6.82 6.30
CA GLN A 235 13.03 5.45 6.23
C GLN A 235 12.45 4.57 7.35
N PRO A 236 12.38 3.25 7.17
CA PRO A 236 11.84 2.37 8.20
C PRO A 236 12.66 2.43 9.49
N ARG A 237 11.99 2.29 10.64
CA ARG A 237 12.59 2.40 11.98
C ARG A 237 12.06 1.30 12.88
N TYR A 238 12.57 0.10 12.72
CA TYR A 238 11.95 -1.08 13.33
C TYR A 238 12.88 -1.93 14.19
N VAL A 239 14.18 -1.66 14.23
CA VAL A 239 15.11 -2.40 15.09
C VAL A 239 15.11 -1.76 16.48
N ASN A 240 14.80 -2.55 17.50
CA ASN A 240 14.94 -2.14 18.88
C ASN A 240 16.42 -2.01 19.24
N GLY A 241 16.90 -0.76 19.31
CA GLY A 241 18.31 -0.47 19.55
C GLY A 241 18.82 -0.98 20.90
N SER A 242 17.99 -0.91 21.95
CA SER A 242 18.36 -1.39 23.28
C SER A 242 18.53 -2.90 23.31
N VAL A 243 17.64 -3.65 22.64
CA VAL A 243 17.76 -5.11 22.52
C VAL A 243 18.98 -5.48 21.68
N HIS A 244 19.19 -4.81 20.55
CA HIS A 244 20.39 -5.02 19.72
C HIS A 244 21.69 -4.80 20.53
N VAL A 245 21.77 -3.74 21.34
CA VAL A 245 22.93 -3.48 22.20
C VAL A 245 23.07 -4.54 23.29
N ALA A 246 21.97 -4.98 23.91
CA ALA A 246 21.98 -5.99 24.95
C ALA A 246 22.45 -7.37 24.44
N LEU A 247 22.08 -7.75 23.21
CA LEU A 247 22.52 -8.99 22.57
C LEU A 247 24.05 -9.09 22.45
N ARG A 248 24.74 -7.95 22.31
CA ARG A 248 26.21 -7.92 22.24
C ARG A 248 26.91 -8.26 23.56
N LYS A 249 26.24 -8.14 24.72
CA LYS A 249 26.85 -8.36 26.05
C LYS A 249 28.20 -7.62 26.22
N GLY A 250 28.32 -6.41 25.67
CA GLY A 250 29.53 -5.60 25.73
C GLY A 250 30.63 -5.92 24.70
N GLN A 251 30.43 -6.94 23.85
CA GLN A 251 31.36 -7.28 22.78
C GLN A 251 31.32 -6.21 21.67
N LYS A 252 32.49 -5.83 21.16
CA LYS A 252 32.61 -4.99 19.96
C LYS A 252 32.41 -5.88 18.73
N THR A 253 31.59 -5.42 17.81
CA THR A 253 31.19 -6.15 16.59
C THR A 253 31.30 -5.23 15.38
N GLN A 254 31.25 -5.80 14.18
CA GLN A 254 31.15 -5.00 12.95
C GLN A 254 29.81 -4.25 12.84
N CYS A 255 28.83 -4.63 13.67
CA CYS A 255 27.47 -4.12 13.71
C CYS A 255 27.15 -3.30 14.96
N ASP A 256 28.09 -2.54 15.50
CA ASP A 256 27.88 -1.85 16.79
C ASP A 256 26.69 -0.88 16.85
N ARG A 257 26.20 -0.44 15.68
CA ARG A 257 24.98 0.36 15.57
C ARG A 257 23.90 -0.45 14.87
N PRO A 258 22.68 -0.52 15.45
CA PRO A 258 21.57 -1.19 14.80
C PRO A 258 21.27 -0.51 13.45
N ASN A 259 21.04 -1.31 12.42
CA ASN A 259 20.48 -0.79 11.18
C ASN A 259 19.01 -0.38 11.43
N LYS A 260 18.57 0.77 10.93
CA LYS A 260 17.18 1.25 11.05
C LYS A 260 16.63 1.26 12.50
N PRO A 261 17.30 1.94 13.45
CA PRO A 261 16.87 1.98 14.84
C PRO A 261 15.51 2.65 14.99
N MET A 262 14.66 2.07 15.84
CA MET A 262 13.46 2.73 16.36
C MET A 262 13.85 4.08 16.97
N SER A 263 13.31 5.15 16.40
CA SER A 263 13.63 6.52 16.77
C SER A 263 12.52 7.43 16.27
N LEU A 264 12.27 8.52 16.99
CA LEU A 264 11.24 9.47 16.62
C LEU A 264 11.58 10.17 15.29
N ARG A 265 10.54 10.46 14.50
CA ARG A 265 10.68 11.23 13.27
C ARG A 265 10.78 12.72 13.60
N ARG A 266 11.45 13.45 12.71
CA ARG A 266 11.38 14.91 12.69
C ARG A 266 10.11 15.31 11.95
N GLU A 267 9.21 16.02 12.61
CA GLU A 267 7.92 16.37 12.00
C GLU A 267 8.07 17.49 10.97
N PHE A 268 7.46 17.25 9.81
CA PHE A 268 7.19 18.24 8.77
C PHE A 268 5.70 18.19 8.49
N SER A 269 5.01 19.32 8.51
CA SER A 269 3.61 19.36 8.11
C SER A 269 3.44 18.96 6.63
N CYS A 270 2.25 18.47 6.27
CA CYS A 270 1.95 18.13 4.88
C CYS A 270 2.08 19.31 3.91
N ALA A 271 1.78 20.53 4.37
CA ALA A 271 2.01 21.74 3.58
C ALA A 271 3.51 21.99 3.33
N GLN A 272 4.36 21.83 4.36
CA GLN A 272 5.81 21.95 4.23
C GLN A 272 6.39 20.89 3.29
N ARG A 273 5.95 19.62 3.43
CA ARG A 273 6.36 18.52 2.55
C ARG A 273 6.00 18.83 1.10
N LYS A 274 4.74 19.21 0.83
CA LYS A 274 4.26 19.56 -0.51
C LYS A 274 5.09 20.68 -1.14
N ARG A 275 5.30 21.76 -0.38
CA ARG A 275 6.10 22.90 -0.85
C ARG A 275 7.52 22.47 -1.25
N MET A 276 8.21 21.69 -0.40
CA MET A 276 9.57 21.22 -0.69
C MET A 276 9.62 20.31 -1.93
N LEU A 277 8.64 19.42 -2.09
CA LEU A 277 8.54 18.55 -3.27
C LEU A 277 8.31 19.37 -4.55
N LEU A 278 7.40 20.36 -4.51
CA LEU A 278 7.14 21.25 -5.64
C LEU A 278 8.37 22.10 -6.02
N GLU A 279 9.08 22.65 -5.03
CA GLU A 279 10.33 23.39 -5.23
C GLU A 279 11.40 22.54 -5.93
N LYS A 280 11.45 21.24 -5.63
CA LYS A 280 12.35 20.26 -6.26
C LYS A 280 11.80 19.64 -7.54
N ARG A 281 10.58 20.00 -7.95
CA ARG A 281 9.84 19.38 -9.07
C ARG A 281 9.69 17.86 -8.92
N TYR A 282 9.61 17.37 -7.69
CA TYR A 282 9.27 15.99 -7.42
C TYR A 282 7.77 15.79 -7.52
N THR A 283 7.37 14.70 -8.16
CA THR A 283 5.96 14.31 -8.36
C THR A 283 5.59 13.06 -7.57
N ILE A 284 6.57 12.41 -6.93
CA ILE A 284 6.36 11.28 -6.03
C ILE A 284 7.37 11.28 -4.88
N TYR A 285 6.93 10.84 -3.71
CA TYR A 285 7.83 10.40 -2.65
C TYR A 285 7.23 9.23 -1.86
N ALA A 286 8.09 8.44 -1.23
CA ALA A 286 7.69 7.37 -0.32
C ALA A 286 7.84 7.78 1.14
N ASN A 287 6.83 7.45 1.95
CA ASN A 287 6.89 7.44 3.40
C ASN A 287 6.93 5.98 3.87
N GLU A 288 8.11 5.47 4.28
CA GLU A 288 8.27 4.08 4.73
C GLU A 288 8.12 3.88 6.25
N TYR A 289 7.81 4.94 7.01
CA TYR A 289 7.77 4.86 8.48
C TYR A 289 6.34 4.70 9.01
N THR A 290 5.62 5.79 9.19
CA THR A 290 4.25 5.81 9.75
C THR A 290 3.48 7.00 9.21
N ALA A 291 2.15 6.98 9.35
CA ALA A 291 1.30 8.16 9.14
C ALA A 291 1.81 9.37 9.96
N MET A 292 1.56 10.57 9.45
CA MET A 292 1.96 11.84 10.09
C MET A 292 1.07 12.13 11.31
N GLY A 293 1.48 13.00 12.24
CA GLY A 293 0.62 13.52 13.32
C GLY A 293 0.29 12.58 14.49
N GLY A 294 0.37 11.26 14.32
CA GLY A 294 0.01 10.27 15.33
C GLY A 294 1.05 10.05 16.45
N ARG A 295 1.86 11.05 16.80
CA ARG A 295 2.91 10.93 17.83
C ARG A 295 2.37 11.03 19.25
N LEU A 296 1.43 11.95 19.48
CA LEU A 296 0.83 12.18 20.79
C LEU A 296 -0.43 11.34 20.97
N ASP A 297 -1.26 11.31 19.94
CA ASP A 297 -2.55 10.63 19.90
C ASP A 297 -2.74 9.96 18.53
N PRO A 298 -3.05 8.65 18.46
CA PRO A 298 -3.30 7.99 17.18
C PRO A 298 -4.48 8.58 16.39
N GLN A 299 -5.43 9.25 17.02
CA GLN A 299 -6.56 9.89 16.33
C GLN A 299 -6.12 11.08 15.46
N LEU A 300 -4.94 11.64 15.73
CA LEU A 300 -4.33 12.70 14.95
C LEU A 300 -3.50 12.16 13.77
N ALA A 301 -3.40 10.83 13.62
CA ALA A 301 -2.64 10.25 12.53
C ALA A 301 -3.31 10.56 11.18
N HIS A 302 -2.52 10.98 10.20
CA HIS A 302 -3.02 11.35 8.88
C HIS A 302 -2.01 11.07 7.76
N SER A 303 -2.52 10.74 6.57
CA SER A 303 -1.82 10.95 5.31
C SER A 303 -1.87 12.43 4.89
N CYS A 304 -1.03 12.84 3.95
CA CYS A 304 -1.07 14.17 3.39
C CYS A 304 -2.19 14.29 2.35
N GLY A 305 -3.40 14.62 2.82
CA GLY A 305 -4.59 14.76 1.97
C GLY A 305 -4.49 15.79 0.84
N ASN A 306 -3.50 16.70 0.89
CA ASN A 306 -3.13 17.62 -0.20
C ASN A 306 -2.24 16.96 -1.29
N MET A 307 -1.99 15.66 -1.19
CA MET A 307 -1.27 14.81 -2.13
C MET A 307 -2.11 13.58 -2.47
N LEU A 308 -1.82 12.92 -3.60
CA LEU A 308 -2.48 11.68 -4.01
C LEU A 308 -1.87 10.54 -3.22
N THR A 309 -2.66 9.96 -2.34
CA THR A 309 -2.21 9.00 -1.33
C THR A 309 -2.39 7.58 -1.84
N VAL A 310 -1.29 6.83 -1.86
CA VAL A 310 -1.25 5.46 -2.36
C VAL A 310 -0.72 4.55 -1.26
N LEU A 311 -1.42 3.47 -0.97
CA LEU A 311 -0.98 2.45 -0.02
C LEU A 311 -0.91 1.10 -0.73
N GLN A 312 0.26 0.47 -0.68
CA GLN A 312 0.43 -0.91 -1.11
C GLN A 312 0.44 -1.83 0.09
N MET A 313 -0.55 -2.72 0.13
CA MET A 313 -0.71 -3.74 1.16
C MET A 313 -0.17 -5.07 0.68
N ARG A 314 0.22 -5.89 1.65
CA ARG A 314 0.64 -7.28 1.47
C ARG A 314 0.05 -8.10 2.59
N HIS A 315 -0.24 -9.38 2.34
CA HIS A 315 -0.70 -10.29 3.37
C HIS A 315 0.24 -10.24 4.59
N PRO A 316 -0.27 -9.97 5.81
CA PRO A 316 0.56 -9.67 6.97
C PRO A 316 1.57 -10.75 7.32
N HIS A 317 1.19 -12.02 7.22
CA HIS A 317 2.09 -13.15 7.46
C HIS A 317 3.23 -13.18 6.43
N SER A 318 2.92 -13.05 5.14
CA SER A 318 3.93 -12.99 4.07
C SER A 318 4.88 -11.81 4.24
N ARG A 319 4.36 -10.66 4.66
CA ARG A 319 5.14 -9.45 4.97
C ARG A 319 6.07 -9.69 6.16
N MET A 320 5.57 -10.28 7.24
CA MET A 320 6.33 -10.64 8.44
C MET A 320 7.50 -11.57 8.13
N LEU A 321 7.26 -12.67 7.40
CA LEU A 321 8.33 -13.59 6.98
C LEU A 321 9.38 -12.88 6.11
N SER A 322 8.93 -12.01 5.21
CA SER A 322 9.81 -11.20 4.39
C SER A 322 10.64 -10.20 5.20
N HIS A 323 10.14 -9.72 6.34
CA HIS A 323 10.88 -8.88 7.27
C HIS A 323 11.96 -9.67 7.99
N ILE A 324 11.62 -10.84 8.55
CA ILE A 324 12.57 -11.71 9.24
C ILE A 324 13.74 -12.05 8.32
N ARG A 325 13.46 -12.58 7.12
CA ARG A 325 14.48 -12.91 6.12
C ARG A 325 15.34 -11.71 5.72
N HIS A 326 14.73 -10.54 5.59
CA HIS A 326 15.48 -9.33 5.26
C HIS A 326 16.42 -8.91 6.39
N VAL A 327 15.96 -8.92 7.63
CA VAL A 327 16.78 -8.54 8.78
C VAL A 327 17.87 -9.59 8.98
N TRP A 328 17.54 -10.87 8.87
CA TRP A 328 18.50 -11.97 8.89
C TRP A 328 19.64 -11.77 7.87
N GLY A 329 19.29 -11.56 6.60
CA GLY A 329 20.28 -11.25 5.56
C GLY A 329 21.03 -9.95 5.79
N THR A 330 20.38 -8.95 6.42
CA THR A 330 21.05 -7.69 6.81
C THR A 330 22.12 -7.96 7.87
N TYR A 331 21.83 -8.74 8.91
CA TYR A 331 22.82 -9.11 9.92
C TYR A 331 23.93 -9.95 9.31
N LEU A 332 23.62 -10.89 8.41
CA LEU A 332 24.67 -11.64 7.70
C LEU A 332 25.60 -10.71 6.92
N ASN A 333 25.03 -9.80 6.13
CA ASN A 333 25.82 -8.91 5.26
C ASN A 333 26.59 -7.83 6.03
N HIS A 334 26.06 -7.33 7.15
CA HIS A 334 26.69 -6.24 7.90
C HIS A 334 27.55 -6.74 9.08
N CYS A 335 27.19 -7.87 9.68
CA CYS A 335 27.83 -8.38 10.90
C CYS A 335 28.70 -9.61 10.64
N GLY A 336 28.55 -10.26 9.49
CA GLY A 336 29.31 -11.46 9.13
C GLY A 336 29.13 -12.56 10.18
N ALA A 337 30.25 -13.11 10.67
CA ALA A 337 30.28 -14.15 11.67
C ALA A 337 29.67 -13.73 13.03
N ASP A 338 29.64 -12.43 13.34
CA ASP A 338 29.06 -11.92 14.60
C ASP A 338 27.55 -12.18 14.67
N ARG A 339 26.86 -12.35 13.53
CA ARG A 339 25.42 -12.70 13.50
C ARG A 339 25.15 -13.91 14.38
N ASP A 340 25.84 -15.02 14.10
CA ASP A 340 25.60 -16.29 14.79
C ASP A 340 26.31 -16.33 16.14
N ALA A 341 27.54 -15.81 16.22
CA ALA A 341 28.34 -15.87 17.43
C ALA A 341 27.86 -14.93 18.54
N VAL A 342 27.21 -13.81 18.19
CA VAL A 342 26.83 -12.76 19.13
C VAL A 342 25.32 -12.59 19.18
N TYR A 343 24.71 -12.19 18.06
CA TYR A 343 23.32 -11.74 18.06
C TYR A 343 22.29 -12.85 18.15
N PHE A 344 22.60 -14.03 17.63
CA PHE A 344 21.68 -15.18 17.59
C PHE A 344 22.32 -16.46 18.18
N SER A 345 23.30 -16.29 19.08
CA SER A 345 24.03 -17.38 19.73
C SER A 345 23.16 -18.30 20.59
N GLY A 346 22.06 -17.75 21.13
CA GLY A 346 21.05 -18.50 21.90
C GLY A 346 19.90 -19.05 21.06
N GLY A 347 19.98 -18.97 19.72
CA GLY A 347 18.85 -19.22 18.82
C GLY A 347 18.14 -17.94 18.41
N HIS A 348 17.07 -18.12 17.64
CA HIS A 348 16.28 -17.03 17.05
C HIS A 348 14.79 -17.37 17.05
N GLU A 349 14.26 -17.71 18.23
CA GLU A 349 12.84 -18.05 18.37
C GLU A 349 11.95 -16.80 18.26
N ALA A 350 10.64 -17.01 18.13
CA ALA A 350 9.65 -15.92 17.95
C ALA A 350 9.79 -14.81 18.99
N ALA A 351 10.07 -15.17 20.25
CA ALA A 351 10.27 -14.20 21.33
C ALA A 351 11.52 -13.32 21.14
N ASP A 352 12.61 -13.88 20.60
CA ASP A 352 13.84 -13.13 20.34
C ASP A 352 13.65 -12.16 19.18
N TRP A 353 12.99 -12.63 18.12
CA TRP A 353 12.58 -11.81 16.99
C TRP A 353 11.63 -10.68 17.40
N LEU A 354 10.63 -10.97 18.23
CA LEU A 354 9.67 -9.97 18.69
C LEU A 354 10.33 -8.90 19.59
N ARG A 355 11.31 -9.27 20.42
CA ARG A 355 12.10 -8.30 21.20
C ARG A 355 12.91 -7.39 20.27
N LEU A 356 13.51 -7.95 19.21
CA LEU A 356 14.36 -7.22 18.27
C LEU A 356 13.56 -6.34 17.27
N LEU A 357 12.43 -6.85 16.78
CA LEU A 357 11.58 -6.26 15.74
C LEU A 357 10.11 -6.17 16.20
N PRO A 358 9.81 -5.42 17.28
CA PRO A 358 8.48 -5.45 17.88
C PRO A 358 7.38 -4.98 16.93
N ALA A 359 7.63 -3.91 16.16
CA ALA A 359 6.62 -3.38 15.24
C ALA A 359 6.41 -4.27 14.00
N PRO A 360 7.44 -4.70 13.23
CA PRO A 360 7.23 -5.53 12.03
C PRO A 360 6.51 -6.85 12.26
N LEU A 361 6.61 -7.40 13.47
CA LEU A 361 6.14 -8.75 13.81
C LEU A 361 4.81 -8.75 14.57
N ASN A 362 4.22 -7.58 14.86
CA ASN A 362 2.94 -7.49 15.54
C ASN A 362 2.13 -6.32 14.97
N ASN A 363 1.10 -6.64 14.19
CA ASN A 363 0.12 -5.67 13.66
C ASN A 363 0.77 -4.43 13.01
N TYR A 364 1.75 -4.64 12.13
CA TYR A 364 2.57 -3.57 11.55
C TYR A 364 1.77 -2.62 10.65
N LEU A 365 0.77 -3.11 9.91
CA LEU A 365 -0.08 -2.26 9.08
C LEU A 365 -0.90 -1.32 9.97
N VAL A 366 -1.59 -1.83 11.00
CA VAL A 366 -2.30 -1.02 12.01
C VAL A 366 -1.36 0.01 12.62
N ARG A 367 -0.17 -0.42 13.07
CA ARG A 367 0.87 0.46 13.64
C ARG A 367 1.32 1.55 12.68
N SER A 368 1.48 1.22 11.40
CA SER A 368 1.94 2.16 10.38
C SER A 368 0.88 3.22 10.08
N LEU A 369 -0.40 2.85 10.04
CA LEU A 369 -1.51 3.77 9.79
C LEU A 369 -1.82 4.71 10.97
N LEU A 370 -1.52 4.29 12.20
CA LEU A 370 -1.87 5.03 13.42
C LEU A 370 -0.73 5.90 13.99
N GLY A 371 0.37 6.03 13.27
CA GLY A 371 1.47 6.91 13.65
C GLY A 371 2.37 6.38 14.77
N GLU A 372 3.31 7.23 15.19
CA GLU A 372 4.41 6.85 16.10
C GLU A 372 3.95 6.39 17.49
N LYS A 373 2.79 6.86 17.97
CA LYS A 373 2.25 6.46 19.28
C LYS A 373 1.96 4.97 19.32
N VAL A 374 1.24 4.46 18.32
CA VAL A 374 0.87 3.04 18.22
C VAL A 374 2.03 2.22 17.71
N PHE A 375 2.83 2.75 16.79
CA PHE A 375 3.99 2.05 16.25
C PHE A 375 4.96 1.59 17.34
N ASN A 376 5.17 2.40 18.37
CA ASN A 376 6.09 2.11 19.46
C ASN A 376 5.46 1.37 20.66
N LEU A 377 4.18 0.99 20.61
CA LEU A 377 3.56 0.22 21.70
C LEU A 377 4.20 -1.17 21.86
N PRO A 378 4.23 -1.75 23.06
CA PRO A 378 4.47 -3.18 23.26
C PRO A 378 3.52 -4.03 22.41
N ALA A 379 3.93 -5.27 22.08
CA ALA A 379 3.16 -6.16 21.21
C ALA A 379 1.74 -6.47 21.76
N SER A 380 1.62 -6.59 23.08
CA SER A 380 0.36 -6.88 23.77
C SER A 380 -0.59 -5.68 23.92
N GLN A 381 -0.20 -4.49 23.44
CA GLN A 381 -0.98 -3.25 23.63
C GLN A 381 -1.66 -2.75 22.35
N VAL A 382 -1.55 -3.46 21.23
CA VAL A 382 -2.39 -3.20 20.05
C VAL A 382 -3.73 -3.92 20.26
N THR A 383 -4.83 -3.20 20.01
CA THR A 383 -6.18 -3.60 20.44
C THR A 383 -7.18 -3.45 19.30
N GLU A 384 -8.39 -3.98 19.47
CA GLU A 384 -9.49 -3.81 18.51
C GLU A 384 -9.88 -2.35 18.25
N GLN A 385 -9.71 -1.46 19.24
CA GLN A 385 -9.92 -0.03 19.05
C GLN A 385 -8.92 0.56 18.05
N HIS A 386 -7.67 0.09 18.08
CA HIS A 386 -6.67 0.47 17.08
C HIS A 386 -7.05 -0.08 15.69
N LEU A 387 -7.55 -1.32 15.60
CA LEU A 387 -8.04 -1.86 14.34
C LEU A 387 -9.18 -1.01 13.76
N ALA A 388 -10.19 -0.68 14.57
CA ALA A 388 -11.31 0.15 14.15
C ALA A 388 -10.85 1.52 13.61
N LEU A 389 -9.94 2.17 14.34
CA LEU A 389 -9.37 3.46 13.91
C LEU A 389 -8.57 3.33 12.60
N ALA A 390 -7.73 2.30 12.48
CA ALA A 390 -6.93 2.05 11.28
C ALA A 390 -7.82 1.75 10.06
N ARG A 391 -8.94 1.05 10.25
CA ARG A 391 -9.93 0.78 9.21
C ARG A 391 -10.59 2.07 8.72
N THR A 392 -10.93 2.98 9.63
CA THR A 392 -11.42 4.33 9.28
C THR A 392 -10.37 5.09 8.47
N PHE A 393 -9.11 5.12 8.89
CA PHE A 393 -8.07 5.81 8.13
C PHE A 393 -7.84 5.19 6.76
N LEU A 394 -7.87 3.86 6.64
CA LEU A 394 -7.79 3.17 5.36
C LEU A 394 -8.91 3.61 4.40
N ALA A 395 -10.14 3.74 4.92
CA ALA A 395 -11.31 4.15 4.14
C ALA A 395 -11.24 5.61 3.67
N PHE A 396 -10.81 6.54 4.54
CA PHE A 396 -10.89 7.99 4.29
C PHE A 396 -9.62 8.63 3.75
N GLN A 397 -8.45 8.13 4.12
CA GLN A 397 -7.19 8.83 3.93
C GLN A 397 -6.37 8.34 2.73
N TYR A 398 -6.73 7.21 2.12
CA TYR A 398 -5.98 6.59 1.04
C TYR A 398 -6.78 6.54 -0.25
N ASP A 399 -6.32 7.29 -1.26
CA ASP A 399 -6.99 7.46 -2.54
C ASP A 399 -6.94 6.22 -3.41
N VAL A 400 -5.80 5.52 -3.40
CA VAL A 400 -5.56 4.31 -4.19
C VAL A 400 -4.97 3.23 -3.29
N LEU A 401 -5.58 2.06 -3.32
CA LEU A 401 -5.12 0.86 -2.61
C LEU A 401 -4.59 -0.14 -3.61
N LEU A 402 -3.40 -0.68 -3.33
CA LEU A 402 -2.76 -1.74 -4.11
C LEU A 402 -2.63 -2.99 -3.23
N VAL A 403 -2.76 -4.16 -3.85
CA VAL A 403 -2.69 -5.46 -3.16
C VAL A 403 -1.60 -6.28 -3.84
N LEU A 404 -0.46 -6.46 -3.19
CA LEU A 404 0.71 -7.09 -3.81
C LEU A 404 0.43 -8.50 -4.34
N GLU A 405 -0.43 -9.26 -3.66
CA GLU A 405 -0.82 -10.61 -4.05
C GLU A 405 -1.78 -10.67 -5.24
N ASP A 406 -2.47 -9.57 -5.54
CA ASP A 406 -3.47 -9.46 -6.61
C ASP A 406 -3.00 -8.45 -7.66
N ALA A 407 -2.26 -8.99 -8.64
CA ALA A 407 -1.64 -8.19 -9.70
C ALA A 407 -2.69 -7.54 -10.60
N ASP A 408 -3.79 -8.23 -10.90
CA ASP A 408 -4.84 -7.71 -11.79
C ASP A 408 -5.55 -6.52 -11.13
N LEU A 409 -5.91 -6.67 -9.85
CA LEU A 409 -6.51 -5.59 -9.06
C LEU A 409 -5.57 -4.38 -8.95
N SER A 410 -4.28 -4.64 -8.72
CA SER A 410 -3.27 -3.58 -8.63
C SER A 410 -3.02 -2.91 -9.99
N ASN A 411 -3.00 -3.67 -11.09
CA ASN A 411 -2.81 -3.15 -12.44
C ASN A 411 -3.94 -2.17 -12.81
N GLU A 412 -5.20 -2.54 -12.54
CA GLU A 412 -6.34 -1.63 -12.76
C GLU A 412 -6.23 -0.34 -11.94
N ALA A 413 -5.83 -0.45 -10.67
CA ALA A 413 -5.62 0.70 -9.81
C ALA A 413 -4.46 1.59 -10.26
N LEU A 414 -3.37 1.02 -10.80
CA LEU A 414 -2.28 1.78 -11.41
C LEU A 414 -2.77 2.48 -12.70
N SER A 415 -3.44 1.76 -13.60
CA SER A 415 -3.92 2.31 -14.88
C SER A 415 -4.98 3.39 -14.70
N TYR A 416 -6.09 3.08 -14.03
CA TYR A 416 -7.23 4.01 -13.94
C TYR A 416 -7.20 4.89 -12.69
N GLY A 417 -6.57 4.41 -11.61
CA GLY A 417 -6.42 5.17 -10.37
C GLY A 417 -5.25 6.16 -10.40
N LEU A 418 -4.10 5.79 -10.98
CA LEU A 418 -2.92 6.66 -11.09
C LEU A 418 -2.67 7.20 -12.50
N GLY A 419 -3.27 6.62 -13.54
CA GLY A 419 -3.03 7.04 -14.93
C GLY A 419 -1.71 6.51 -15.47
N TRP A 420 -1.19 5.44 -14.89
CA TRP A 420 0.09 4.83 -15.27
C TRP A 420 -0.12 3.88 -16.45
N GLY A 421 0.73 3.96 -17.46
CA GLY A 421 0.70 3.05 -18.61
C GLY A 421 1.58 1.81 -18.41
N GLU A 422 2.55 1.88 -17.50
CA GLU A 422 3.36 0.74 -17.10
C GLU A 422 2.93 0.28 -15.70
N HIS A 423 2.43 -0.96 -15.59
CA HIS A 423 1.95 -1.50 -14.32
C HIS A 423 2.65 -2.81 -13.93
N GLU A 424 3.42 -3.41 -14.83
CA GLU A 424 4.12 -4.67 -14.58
C GLU A 424 5.64 -4.49 -14.49
N LEU A 425 6.20 -4.96 -13.38
CA LEU A 425 7.64 -4.95 -13.17
C LEU A 425 8.12 -6.11 -12.31
N HIS A 426 9.04 -6.89 -12.86
CA HIS A 426 9.67 -8.01 -12.16
C HIS A 426 11.05 -7.63 -11.64
N VAL A 427 11.10 -6.76 -10.62
CA VAL A 427 12.38 -6.27 -10.05
C VAL A 427 13.14 -7.34 -9.28
N ASN A 428 12.41 -8.27 -8.66
CA ASN A 428 13.01 -9.26 -7.78
C ASN A 428 13.05 -10.61 -8.49
N ALA A 429 14.24 -11.00 -8.95
CA ALA A 429 14.55 -12.41 -9.11
C ALA A 429 14.22 -13.13 -7.78
N ALA A 430 13.73 -14.37 -7.84
CA ALA A 430 13.64 -15.15 -6.59
C ALA A 430 15.00 -15.08 -5.90
N ALA A 431 15.00 -14.78 -4.61
CA ALA A 431 16.19 -14.97 -3.81
C ALA A 431 16.67 -16.40 -4.11
N PRO A 432 17.95 -16.58 -4.50
CA PRO A 432 18.47 -17.92 -4.73
C PRO A 432 18.15 -18.76 -3.50
N ASP A 433 17.67 -19.98 -3.75
CA ASP A 433 17.28 -20.94 -2.71
C ASP A 433 18.55 -21.22 -1.90
N SER A 434 18.75 -20.45 -0.83
CA SER A 434 20.08 -20.31 -0.25
C SER A 434 20.48 -21.51 0.59
N GLY A 435 19.68 -22.59 0.61
CA GLY A 435 19.97 -23.89 1.23
C GLY A 435 20.39 -23.83 2.70
N SER A 436 20.32 -22.64 3.31
CA SER A 436 20.88 -22.24 4.58
C SER A 436 19.77 -21.62 5.40
N ASP A 437 19.94 -21.69 6.71
CA ASP A 437 19.13 -21.03 7.72
C ASP A 437 18.58 -19.68 7.21
N ASP A 438 17.26 -19.60 7.00
CA ASP A 438 16.57 -18.40 6.51
C ASP A 438 16.17 -17.45 7.65
N GLY A 439 16.63 -17.74 8.87
CA GLY A 439 16.41 -16.98 10.09
C GLY A 439 15.01 -17.11 10.65
N LEU A 440 14.16 -17.99 10.10
CA LEU A 440 12.80 -18.17 10.60
C LEU A 440 12.80 -18.93 11.94
N PRO A 441 12.05 -18.46 12.94
CA PRO A 441 11.92 -19.17 14.22
C PRO A 441 11.27 -20.55 14.05
N SER A 442 11.58 -21.49 14.95
CA SER A 442 10.97 -22.82 14.93
C SER A 442 9.51 -22.79 15.37
N ASN A 443 9.15 -21.87 16.28
CA ASN A 443 7.81 -21.61 16.80
C ASN A 443 7.08 -20.44 16.10
N LEU A 444 7.17 -20.40 14.77
CA LEU A 444 6.64 -19.33 13.92
C LEU A 444 5.16 -19.01 14.14
N ASP A 445 4.38 -20.00 14.56
CA ASP A 445 2.93 -19.88 14.70
C ASP A 445 2.53 -18.81 15.75
N LEU A 446 3.36 -18.63 16.78
CA LEU A 446 3.18 -17.57 17.78
C LEU A 446 3.21 -16.15 17.17
N LEU A 447 3.86 -15.95 16.02
CA LEU A 447 3.88 -14.66 15.36
C LEU A 447 2.66 -14.42 14.47
N TYR A 448 1.95 -15.46 14.04
CA TYR A 448 0.75 -15.29 13.22
C TYR A 448 -0.40 -14.71 14.02
N ASP A 449 -0.60 -15.19 15.24
CA ASP A 449 -1.63 -14.68 16.17
C ASP A 449 -1.40 -13.21 16.50
N LEU A 450 -0.13 -12.81 16.65
CA LEU A 450 0.26 -11.41 16.86
C LEU A 450 -0.07 -10.50 15.67
N ASN A 451 -0.48 -11.02 14.52
CA ASN A 451 -0.88 -10.26 13.33
C ASN A 451 -2.36 -10.46 12.97
N ARG A 452 -3.21 -11.01 13.87
CA ARG A 452 -4.64 -11.20 13.61
C ARG A 452 -5.33 -9.90 13.19
N LEU A 453 -5.08 -8.79 13.89
CA LEU A 453 -5.70 -7.49 13.58
C LEU A 453 -5.26 -6.95 12.22
N ASP A 454 -3.98 -7.14 11.88
CA ASP A 454 -3.45 -6.81 10.55
C ASP A 454 -4.11 -7.66 9.45
N VAL A 455 -4.44 -8.93 9.72
CA VAL A 455 -5.15 -9.80 8.75
C VAL A 455 -6.56 -9.28 8.51
N GLU A 456 -7.28 -8.88 9.55
CA GLU A 456 -8.60 -8.25 9.42
C GLU A 456 -8.53 -6.92 8.67
N LEU A 457 -7.55 -6.07 8.98
CA LEU A 457 -7.35 -4.81 8.27
C LEU A 457 -7.00 -5.03 6.80
N TYR A 458 -6.13 -6.01 6.51
CA TYR A 458 -5.77 -6.39 5.14
C TYR A 458 -7.00 -6.87 4.36
N ARG A 459 -7.81 -7.77 4.94
CA ARG A 459 -9.08 -8.21 4.33
C ARG A 459 -9.97 -7.01 4.02
N ALA A 460 -10.15 -6.10 4.98
CA ALA A 460 -10.93 -4.89 4.76
C ALA A 460 -10.38 -4.03 3.60
N GLY A 461 -9.06 -3.84 3.55
CA GLY A 461 -8.38 -3.14 2.46
C GLY A 461 -8.55 -3.78 1.09
N VAL A 462 -8.54 -5.12 0.99
CA VAL A 462 -8.78 -5.83 -0.27
C VAL A 462 -10.20 -5.57 -0.78
N VAL A 463 -11.23 -5.59 0.08
CA VAL A 463 -12.60 -5.24 -0.35
C VAL A 463 -12.68 -3.78 -0.79
N MET A 464 -12.04 -2.86 -0.08
CA MET A 464 -12.00 -1.45 -0.51
C MET A 464 -11.32 -1.27 -1.87
N ALA A 465 -10.24 -2.01 -2.15
CA ALA A 465 -9.58 -2.01 -3.45
C ALA A 465 -10.50 -2.60 -4.54
N GLN A 466 -11.22 -3.70 -4.26
CA GLN A 466 -12.20 -4.29 -5.18
C GLN A 466 -13.35 -3.32 -5.49
N LEU A 467 -13.83 -2.55 -4.50
CA LEU A 467 -14.82 -1.50 -4.71
C LEU A 467 -14.29 -0.36 -5.60
N ASP A 468 -13.02 0.03 -5.41
CA ASP A 468 -12.36 1.02 -6.28
C ASP A 468 -12.24 0.48 -7.72
N ALA A 469 -11.94 -0.80 -7.90
CA ALA A 469 -11.87 -1.44 -9.21
C ALA A 469 -13.20 -1.50 -9.96
N ILE A 470 -14.34 -1.67 -9.28
CA ILE A 470 -15.68 -1.56 -9.90
C ILE A 470 -15.86 -0.16 -10.55
N VAL A 471 -15.34 0.89 -9.90
CA VAL A 471 -15.37 2.24 -10.48
C VAL A 471 -14.46 2.34 -11.70
N TYR A 472 -13.27 1.74 -11.66
CA TYR A 472 -12.32 1.73 -12.77
C TYR A 472 -12.84 0.95 -13.99
N ASP A 473 -13.45 -0.22 -13.77
CA ASP A 473 -14.08 -1.02 -14.82
C ASP A 473 -15.16 -0.22 -15.57
N SER A 474 -15.92 0.61 -14.87
CA SER A 474 -17.02 1.39 -15.45
C SER A 474 -16.58 2.43 -16.51
N VAL A 475 -15.29 2.77 -16.53
CA VAL A 475 -14.71 3.77 -17.45
C VAL A 475 -13.75 3.15 -18.47
N ARG A 476 -13.40 1.87 -18.34
CA ARG A 476 -12.44 1.17 -19.21
C ARG A 476 -12.81 1.25 -20.69
N GLU A 477 -14.10 1.15 -21.01
CA GLU A 477 -14.58 1.23 -22.40
C GLU A 477 -14.61 2.66 -22.95
N LEU A 478 -14.67 3.66 -22.07
CA LEU A 478 -14.81 5.07 -22.43
C LEU A 478 -13.47 5.81 -22.49
N VAL A 479 -12.49 5.30 -21.74
CA VAL A 479 -11.19 5.92 -21.54
C VAL A 479 -10.15 4.92 -22.00
N PRO A 480 -9.48 5.17 -23.15
CA PRO A 480 -8.38 4.34 -23.59
C PRO A 480 -7.38 4.16 -22.46
N GLU A 481 -6.81 2.96 -22.36
CA GLU A 481 -5.76 2.68 -21.40
C GLU A 481 -4.63 3.72 -21.53
N PRO A 482 -4.11 4.25 -20.41
CA PRO A 482 -2.99 5.18 -20.47
C PRO A 482 -1.83 4.56 -21.23
N ARG A 483 -1.30 5.29 -22.21
CA ARG A 483 -0.09 4.83 -22.91
C ARG A 483 1.11 4.95 -21.98
N PRO A 484 2.06 4.00 -22.03
CA PRO A 484 3.36 4.14 -21.37
C PRO A 484 3.99 5.50 -21.69
N ALA A 485 4.57 6.13 -20.67
CA ALA A 485 5.36 7.33 -20.90
C ALA A 485 6.53 6.97 -21.85
N PRO A 486 6.87 7.81 -22.83
CA PRO A 486 8.05 7.57 -23.65
C PRO A 486 9.26 7.48 -22.73
N VAL A 487 9.93 6.32 -22.74
CA VAL A 487 11.13 6.08 -21.93
C VAL A 487 12.12 7.18 -22.29
N PRO A 488 12.57 8.03 -21.33
CA PRO A 488 13.56 9.03 -21.62
C PRO A 488 14.79 8.30 -22.17
N ALA A 489 15.17 8.64 -23.41
CA ALA A 489 16.32 8.02 -24.07
C ALA A 489 17.49 8.05 -23.07
N ALA A 490 17.95 6.86 -22.66
CA ALA A 490 18.96 6.72 -21.61
C ALA A 490 20.05 7.75 -21.88
N ALA A 491 20.16 8.76 -21.01
CA ALA A 491 21.10 9.85 -21.20
C ALA A 491 22.48 9.19 -21.31
N GLY A 492 23.00 9.12 -22.54
CA GLY A 492 24.19 8.35 -22.84
C GLY A 492 25.26 8.79 -21.86
N ALA A 493 25.77 7.85 -21.08
CA ALA A 493 26.89 8.05 -20.18
C ALA A 493 28.18 8.26 -21.01
N GLY A 494 28.21 9.31 -21.81
CA GLY A 494 29.38 9.85 -22.50
C GLY A 494 30.13 10.75 -21.53
N SER A 495 30.69 10.19 -20.46
CA SER A 495 31.64 10.88 -19.59
C SER A 495 32.96 10.13 -19.66
N THR A 496 33.69 10.35 -20.76
CA THR A 496 35.12 10.10 -20.82
C THR A 496 35.82 11.22 -20.07
N VAL A 497 35.92 11.09 -18.74
CA VAL A 497 36.83 11.93 -17.94
C VAL A 497 38.22 11.31 -18.03
N ALA A 498 39.13 12.02 -18.68
CA ALA A 498 40.56 11.69 -18.73
C ALA A 498 41.18 11.78 -17.33
N PRO A 499 42.14 10.91 -16.96
CA PRO A 499 42.81 10.98 -15.68
C PRO A 499 43.87 12.08 -15.71
N THR A 500 43.68 13.13 -14.91
CA THR A 500 44.76 14.06 -14.55
C THR A 500 45.46 13.55 -13.30
N ALA A 501 46.76 13.26 -13.44
CA ALA A 501 47.67 12.95 -12.36
C ALA A 501 48.25 14.24 -11.76
N GLY A 502 48.50 14.22 -10.44
CA GLY A 502 49.49 15.08 -9.78
C GLY A 502 48.95 15.88 -8.60
N GLY A 503 49.66 15.80 -7.46
CA GLY A 503 49.64 16.87 -6.45
C GLY A 503 49.72 16.44 -5.00
N ALA A 504 50.96 16.37 -4.51
CA ALA A 504 51.43 16.08 -3.16
C ALA A 504 50.78 16.81 -1.96
N ALA A 505 50.98 16.14 -0.82
CA ALA A 505 50.84 16.52 0.58
C ALA A 505 51.21 17.96 0.99
N ALA A 506 50.51 18.45 2.01
CA ALA A 506 51.08 19.30 3.05
C ALA A 506 50.29 19.11 4.36
N ALA A 507 50.97 18.57 5.37
CA ALA A 507 50.52 18.54 6.75
C ALA A 507 50.88 19.89 7.42
N ALA A 508 49.98 20.41 8.24
CA ALA A 508 50.32 21.48 9.18
C ALA A 508 49.58 21.22 10.50
N ALA A 509 50.38 20.93 11.53
CA ALA A 509 49.96 20.85 12.91
C ALA A 509 49.74 22.26 13.49
N ALA A 510 48.71 22.41 14.31
CA ALA A 510 48.64 23.51 15.27
C ALA A 510 47.93 23.01 16.54
N ALA A 511 48.57 23.31 17.66
CA ALA A 511 48.25 22.85 18.99
C ALA A 511 47.26 23.79 19.74
N ALA A 512 46.78 23.26 20.86
CA ALA A 512 46.19 23.93 22.02
C ALA A 512 44.75 24.47 21.90
N SER A 513 43.83 23.95 22.72
CA SER A 513 43.58 24.52 24.06
C SER A 513 42.42 23.80 24.75
N ASP A 514 42.61 23.52 26.04
CA ASP A 514 41.60 23.14 27.03
C ASP A 514 40.44 24.13 27.08
N VAL A 515 39.20 23.63 27.10
CA VAL A 515 38.09 24.27 27.84
C VAL A 515 37.18 23.19 28.41
N SER A 516 37.11 23.21 29.74
CA SER A 516 36.18 22.50 30.61
C SER A 516 34.75 22.98 30.43
N SER A 517 33.76 22.08 30.38
CA SER A 517 32.39 22.41 30.79
C SER A 517 31.61 21.16 31.21
N THR A 518 31.50 21.01 32.54
CA THR A 518 30.28 20.78 33.32
C THR A 518 29.32 19.66 32.90
N ALA A 519 29.33 18.64 33.77
CA ALA A 519 28.27 17.67 33.97
C ALA A 519 26.92 18.34 34.30
N SER A 520 25.85 17.79 33.73
CA SER A 520 24.49 17.97 34.24
C SER A 520 23.87 16.59 34.47
N THR A 521 23.84 16.23 35.74
CA THR A 521 23.12 15.13 36.35
C THR A 521 21.61 15.34 36.22
N HIS A 522 20.90 14.37 35.66
CA HIS A 522 19.47 14.19 35.91
C HIS A 522 19.24 12.82 36.55
N SER A 523 19.03 12.86 37.86
CA SER A 523 18.52 11.77 38.68
C SER A 523 17.11 11.40 38.21
N ALA A 524 16.94 10.17 37.73
CA ALA A 524 15.63 9.55 37.62
C ALA A 524 15.40 8.73 38.91
N ALA A 525 14.39 9.15 39.67
CA ALA A 525 13.93 8.46 40.87
C ALA A 525 13.43 7.05 40.53
N ALA A 526 13.95 6.07 41.25
CA ALA A 526 13.48 4.70 41.22
C ALA A 526 12.10 4.61 41.90
N VAL A 527 11.10 4.17 41.15
CA VAL A 527 9.84 3.66 41.70
C VAL A 527 10.05 2.17 41.93
N THR A 528 10.28 1.80 43.19
CA THR A 528 10.23 0.42 43.66
C THR A 528 8.78 0.03 43.92
N THR A 529 8.18 -0.74 43.02
CA THR A 529 6.99 -1.55 43.32
C THR A 529 7.43 -3.00 43.53
N ALA A 530 7.28 -3.46 44.77
CA ALA A 530 7.49 -4.82 45.19
C ALA A 530 6.49 -5.77 44.49
N SER A 531 7.00 -6.78 43.80
CA SER A 531 6.20 -7.90 43.29
C SER A 531 6.23 -9.04 44.30
N SER A 532 5.09 -9.27 44.96
CA SER A 532 4.82 -10.48 45.73
C SER A 532 4.68 -11.67 44.77
N SER A 533 5.48 -12.70 45.01
CA SER A 533 5.40 -14.01 44.38
C SER A 533 4.12 -14.73 44.81
N SER A 534 3.30 -15.15 43.85
CA SER A 534 2.31 -16.22 44.05
C SER A 534 2.48 -17.25 42.94
N ASP A 535 3.00 -18.41 43.33
CA ASP A 535 2.93 -19.64 42.56
C ASP A 535 1.46 -19.98 42.30
N ALA A 536 1.09 -20.04 41.03
CA ALA A 536 -0.15 -20.67 40.59
C ALA A 536 0.17 -21.59 39.42
N THR A 537 0.15 -22.89 39.70
CA THR A 537 0.25 -23.98 38.75
C THR A 537 -0.94 -23.90 37.79
N ALA A 538 -0.68 -23.67 36.50
CA ALA A 538 -1.73 -23.63 35.48
C ALA A 538 -2.28 -25.05 35.23
N PRO A 539 -3.62 -25.25 35.20
CA PRO A 539 -4.21 -26.49 34.72
C PRO A 539 -4.09 -26.53 33.19
N GLY A 540 -3.75 -27.70 32.64
CA GLY A 540 -3.66 -27.92 31.20
C GLY A 540 -4.98 -27.57 30.51
N ALA A 541 -4.96 -26.52 29.69
CA ALA A 541 -6.07 -26.17 28.82
C ALA A 541 -6.20 -27.25 27.74
N ALA A 542 -7.34 -27.93 27.71
CA ALA A 542 -7.74 -28.73 26.57
C ALA A 542 -7.99 -27.78 25.40
N VAL A 543 -7.22 -27.94 24.33
CA VAL A 543 -7.41 -27.25 23.05
C VAL A 543 -8.86 -27.51 22.60
N THR A 544 -9.61 -26.44 22.36
CA THR A 544 -10.99 -26.59 21.88
C THR A 544 -10.98 -27.12 20.45
N GLN A 545 -12.03 -27.83 20.04
CA GLN A 545 -12.12 -28.36 18.68
C GLN A 545 -12.05 -27.26 17.62
N GLU A 546 -12.52 -26.05 17.94
CA GLU A 546 -12.47 -24.86 17.10
C GLU A 546 -11.02 -24.36 16.89
N GLU A 547 -10.20 -24.32 17.95
CA GLU A 547 -8.76 -23.99 17.84
C GLU A 547 -7.98 -25.09 17.08
N ALA A 548 -8.39 -26.35 17.18
CA ALA A 548 -7.76 -27.45 16.44
C ALA A 548 -8.09 -27.41 14.94
N GLU A 549 -9.31 -27.00 14.58
CA GLU A 549 -9.74 -26.82 13.19
C GLU A 549 -9.07 -25.58 12.56
N GLU A 550 -8.95 -24.48 13.29
CA GLU A 550 -8.22 -23.28 12.86
C GLU A 550 -6.72 -23.57 12.64
N ASN A 551 -6.11 -24.38 13.52
CA ASN A 551 -4.72 -24.83 13.37
C ASN A 551 -4.54 -25.80 12.17
N ALA A 552 -5.54 -26.63 11.85
CA ALA A 552 -5.50 -27.52 10.69
C ALA A 552 -5.59 -26.76 9.35
N GLU A 553 -6.47 -25.76 9.28
CA GLU A 553 -6.57 -24.84 8.13
C GLU A 553 -5.26 -24.06 7.93
N PHE A 554 -4.66 -23.64 9.04
CA PHE A 554 -3.38 -22.96 9.07
C PHE A 554 -2.21 -23.84 8.57
N VAL A 555 -2.12 -25.11 8.99
CA VAL A 555 -1.12 -26.08 8.49
C VAL A 555 -1.32 -26.36 6.99
N ALA A 556 -2.56 -26.38 6.51
CA ALA A 556 -2.87 -26.51 5.08
C ALA A 556 -2.41 -25.28 4.28
N ALA A 557 -2.62 -24.07 4.79
CA ALA A 557 -2.11 -22.83 4.19
C ALA A 557 -0.57 -22.83 4.06
N ARG A 558 0.14 -23.37 5.06
CA ARG A 558 1.61 -23.54 5.05
C ARG A 558 2.09 -24.49 3.94
N ARG A 559 1.38 -25.59 3.70
CA ARG A 559 1.70 -26.53 2.60
C ARG A 559 1.39 -25.92 1.23
N ALA A 560 0.27 -25.19 1.11
CA ALA A 560 -0.12 -24.50 -0.12
C ALA A 560 0.90 -23.40 -0.52
N LEU A 561 1.42 -22.62 0.43
CA LEU A 561 2.48 -21.63 0.20
C LEU A 561 3.76 -22.26 -0.38
N ARG A 562 4.23 -23.39 0.17
CA ARG A 562 5.38 -24.14 -0.37
C ARG A 562 5.10 -24.67 -1.79
N GLY A 563 3.88 -25.16 -2.04
CA GLY A 563 3.44 -25.61 -3.36
C GLY A 563 3.37 -24.50 -4.41
N ARG A 564 2.91 -23.29 -4.03
CA ARG A 564 2.88 -22.10 -4.91
C ARG A 564 4.27 -21.63 -5.30
N GLU A 565 5.21 -21.62 -4.36
CA GLU A 565 6.61 -21.30 -4.68
C GLU A 565 7.20 -22.32 -5.65
N SER A 566 6.91 -23.61 -5.47
CA SER A 566 7.34 -24.67 -6.39
C SER A 566 6.76 -24.52 -7.81
N ARG A 567 5.44 -24.26 -7.94
CA ARG A 567 4.79 -24.05 -9.25
C ARG A 567 5.24 -22.76 -9.94
N ARG A 568 5.46 -21.67 -9.19
CA ARG A 568 6.09 -20.45 -9.72
C ARG A 568 7.52 -20.72 -10.19
N ARG A 569 8.29 -21.56 -9.49
CA ARG A 569 9.63 -22.01 -9.95
C ARG A 569 9.54 -22.81 -11.25
N GLN A 570 8.58 -23.74 -11.38
CA GLN A 570 8.39 -24.52 -12.61
C GLN A 570 7.99 -23.64 -13.82
N ARG A 571 7.05 -22.71 -13.65
CA ARG A 571 6.70 -21.75 -14.72
C ARG A 571 7.90 -20.88 -15.10
N ARG A 572 8.70 -20.43 -14.13
CA ARG A 572 9.94 -19.66 -14.39
C ARG A 572 10.99 -20.47 -15.14
N GLN A 573 11.16 -21.75 -14.80
CA GLN A 573 12.06 -22.65 -15.53
C GLN A 573 11.58 -22.85 -16.96
N ALA A 574 10.28 -23.05 -17.17
CA ALA A 574 9.69 -23.15 -18.52
C ALA A 574 9.96 -21.87 -19.34
N TYR A 575 9.68 -20.68 -18.79
CA TYR A 575 9.95 -19.40 -19.48
C TYR A 575 11.45 -19.16 -19.74
N SER A 576 12.34 -19.52 -18.80
CA SER A 576 13.78 -19.41 -18.98
C SER A 576 14.29 -20.36 -20.08
N GLN A 577 13.74 -21.57 -20.18
CA GLN A 577 14.08 -22.53 -21.24
C GLN A 577 13.56 -22.04 -22.60
N SER A 578 12.36 -21.45 -22.65
CA SER A 578 11.82 -20.81 -23.87
C SER A 578 12.64 -19.59 -24.30
N GLY A 579 13.08 -18.75 -23.36
CA GLY A 579 13.93 -17.58 -23.64
C GLY A 579 15.36 -17.94 -24.06
N GLN A 580 15.91 -19.02 -23.51
CA GLN A 580 17.21 -19.56 -23.94
C GLN A 580 17.14 -20.17 -25.35
N ALA A 581 16.03 -20.80 -25.74
CA ALA A 581 15.83 -21.29 -27.11
C ALA A 581 15.79 -20.17 -28.17
N ILE A 582 15.32 -18.98 -27.78
CA ILE A 582 15.30 -17.80 -28.65
C ILE A 582 16.68 -17.10 -28.68
N SER A 583 17.42 -17.14 -27.56
CA SER A 583 18.75 -16.54 -27.46
C SER A 583 19.86 -17.39 -28.10
N SER A 584 19.71 -18.72 -28.13
CA SER A 584 20.64 -19.62 -28.83
C SER A 584 20.50 -19.57 -30.35
N ALA A 585 19.36 -19.12 -30.89
CA ALA A 585 19.20 -18.78 -32.30
C ALA A 585 19.93 -17.47 -32.70
N ALA A 586 20.14 -16.54 -31.74
CA ALA A 586 20.84 -15.28 -31.98
C ALA A 586 22.37 -15.34 -31.71
N ALA A 587 22.84 -16.35 -30.98
CA ALA A 587 24.25 -16.48 -30.57
C ALA A 587 25.17 -17.18 -31.60
N TRP A 588 24.67 -17.55 -32.78
CA TRP A 588 25.49 -18.15 -33.86
C TRP A 588 26.25 -17.14 -34.74
N LEU A 589 26.15 -15.84 -34.45
CA LEU A 589 26.87 -14.78 -35.17
C LEU A 589 27.56 -13.82 -34.18
N GLY A 590 28.73 -14.20 -33.68
CA GLY A 590 29.56 -13.26 -32.91
C GLY A 590 30.61 -13.92 -32.03
N GLY A 591 31.76 -14.23 -32.62
CA GLY A 591 32.91 -14.76 -31.90
C GLY A 591 33.63 -13.72 -31.01
N GLY A 592 34.03 -14.17 -29.82
CA GLY A 592 35.33 -13.86 -29.22
C GLY A 592 35.50 -12.54 -28.46
N ARG A 593 35.60 -12.62 -27.12
CA ARG A 593 36.82 -12.30 -26.33
C ARG A 593 36.52 -12.37 -24.83
N ARG A 594 37.40 -13.06 -24.10
CA ARG A 594 37.40 -13.17 -22.63
C ARG A 594 37.97 -11.89 -22.00
N GLY A 595 37.29 -11.37 -20.98
CA GLY A 595 37.74 -10.24 -20.15
C GLY A 595 37.54 -10.54 -18.66
N ARG A 596 38.56 -10.20 -17.87
CA ARG A 596 38.79 -10.60 -16.47
C ARG A 596 37.88 -9.92 -15.46
N ALA A 597 37.56 -10.63 -14.38
CA ALA A 597 36.85 -10.12 -13.21
C ALA A 597 37.73 -9.16 -12.39
N ALA A 598 37.21 -7.96 -12.10
CA ALA A 598 37.80 -7.03 -11.16
C ALA A 598 37.19 -7.24 -9.76
N ARG A 599 38.08 -7.52 -8.80
CA ARG A 599 37.81 -7.75 -7.38
C ARG A 599 37.76 -6.39 -6.68
N TRP A 600 36.61 -6.04 -6.09
CA TRP A 600 36.51 -4.86 -5.23
C TRP A 600 37.10 -5.18 -3.85
N VAL A 601 38.13 -4.44 -3.46
CA VAL A 601 38.67 -4.39 -2.09
C VAL A 601 38.07 -3.15 -1.43
N ALA A 602 37.34 -3.35 -0.33
CA ALA A 602 36.85 -2.27 0.51
C ALA A 602 37.94 -1.88 1.53
N ASP A 603 38.24 -0.58 1.61
CA ASP A 603 39.08 0.01 2.65
C ASP A 603 38.16 0.67 3.72
N PRO A 604 38.26 0.33 5.01
CA PRO A 604 37.33 0.79 6.03
C PRO A 604 37.93 1.89 6.90
N GLN A 605 37.52 3.15 6.72
CA GLN A 605 37.66 4.16 7.78
C GLN A 605 36.43 5.07 7.82
N GLY A 606 35.60 4.85 8.84
CA GLY A 606 34.51 5.75 9.21
C GLY A 606 35.01 6.87 10.10
N ALA A 607 34.61 8.10 9.78
CA ALA A 607 34.63 9.22 10.71
C ALA A 607 33.37 10.08 10.53
N SER A 608 32.64 10.24 11.62
CA SER A 608 31.45 11.04 11.80
C SER A 608 31.70 12.53 11.58
N ARG A 609 30.97 13.15 10.65
CA ARG A 609 30.88 14.62 10.53
C ARG A 609 29.61 15.14 11.21
N GLY A 610 29.80 16.06 12.14
CA GLY A 610 28.75 16.93 12.66
C GLY A 610 28.28 17.90 11.57
N ILE A 611 26.97 18.17 11.55
CA ILE A 611 26.32 19.10 10.63
C ILE A 611 26.61 20.52 11.14
N GLN A 612 27.57 21.20 10.51
CA GLN A 612 27.56 22.65 10.41
C GLN A 612 26.78 23.01 9.13
N LEU A 613 25.77 23.88 9.27
CA LEU A 613 25.08 24.49 8.13
C LEU A 613 26.06 25.44 7.43
N PRO A 614 26.36 25.26 6.13
CA PRO A 614 27.10 26.26 5.39
C PRO A 614 26.17 27.41 5.01
N ALA A 615 26.66 28.62 5.27
CA ALA A 615 26.18 29.84 4.65
C ALA A 615 26.33 29.76 3.12
N GLU A 616 25.47 30.52 2.45
CA GLU A 616 25.23 30.61 1.02
C GLU A 616 26.50 30.62 0.14
N ALA A 617 26.53 29.71 -0.84
CA ALA A 617 27.27 29.90 -2.09
C ALA A 617 26.45 29.27 -3.22
N GLY A 618 25.67 30.12 -3.90
CA GLY A 618 24.82 29.75 -5.01
C GLY A 618 25.63 29.39 -6.26
N GLN A 619 25.53 28.13 -6.68
CA GLN A 619 25.46 27.79 -8.10
C GLN A 619 24.12 27.10 -8.33
N LEU A 620 23.12 27.93 -8.63
CA LEU A 620 21.85 27.50 -9.20
C LEU A 620 22.15 26.78 -10.52
N ALA A 621 22.07 25.45 -10.50
CA ALA A 621 21.94 24.68 -11.72
C ALA A 621 20.76 25.27 -12.52
N LYS A 622 21.01 25.66 -13.77
CA LYS A 622 19.97 26.17 -14.67
C LYS A 622 18.81 25.17 -14.67
N PRO A 623 17.55 25.62 -14.44
CA PRO A 623 16.41 24.73 -14.50
C PRO A 623 16.38 24.12 -15.90
N ALA A 624 16.43 22.79 -15.99
CA ALA A 624 16.14 22.10 -17.22
C ALA A 624 14.77 22.58 -17.71
N THR A 625 14.72 23.16 -18.90
CA THR A 625 13.51 23.61 -19.59
C THR A 625 12.76 22.43 -20.24
N GLY A 626 12.97 21.21 -19.73
CA GLY A 626 12.30 20.01 -20.20
C GLY A 626 10.81 20.08 -19.85
N SER A 627 9.98 19.61 -20.77
CA SER A 627 8.57 19.28 -20.55
C SER A 627 8.38 18.69 -19.16
N GLY A 628 7.55 19.32 -18.32
CA GLY A 628 7.32 18.88 -16.95
C GLY A 628 7.02 17.38 -16.89
N ALA A 629 7.70 16.68 -15.97
CA ALA A 629 7.55 15.25 -15.76
C ALA A 629 6.05 14.91 -15.53
N GLN A 630 5.48 14.09 -16.41
CA GLN A 630 4.11 13.59 -16.26
C GLN A 630 4.17 12.27 -15.50
N CYS A 631 3.58 12.21 -14.31
CA CYS A 631 3.48 11.03 -13.45
C CYS A 631 2.03 10.52 -13.48
N GLY A 632 1.62 9.99 -14.63
CA GLY A 632 0.22 9.61 -14.89
C GLY A 632 -0.76 10.78 -14.79
N TRP A 633 -1.77 10.68 -13.93
CA TRP A 633 -2.70 11.79 -13.65
C TRP A 633 -2.03 12.98 -12.96
N VAL A 634 -0.95 12.72 -12.24
CA VAL A 634 -0.18 13.77 -11.55
C VAL A 634 0.77 14.44 -12.54
N GLY A 635 0.79 15.77 -12.58
CA GLY A 635 1.70 16.54 -13.44
C GLY A 635 1.22 16.80 -14.86
N GLN A 636 0.01 16.37 -15.24
CA GLN A 636 -0.59 16.76 -16.52
C GLN A 636 -1.06 18.24 -16.48
N PRO A 637 -0.57 19.11 -17.39
CA PRO A 637 -1.04 20.49 -17.46
C PRO A 637 -2.49 20.54 -17.94
N TRP A 638 -3.30 21.44 -17.36
CA TRP A 638 -4.72 21.64 -17.72
C TRP A 638 -4.94 21.88 -19.23
N ARG A 639 -3.95 22.45 -19.93
CA ARG A 639 -4.09 22.86 -21.35
C ARG A 639 -4.08 21.72 -22.37
N GLN A 640 -3.65 20.50 -22.03
CA GLN A 640 -3.64 19.37 -22.98
C GLN A 640 -5.02 18.67 -23.15
N GLN A 641 -6.12 19.27 -22.67
CA GLN A 641 -7.41 18.57 -22.50
C GLN A 641 -8.59 19.15 -23.30
N LEU A 642 -8.36 20.14 -24.16
CA LEU A 642 -9.40 20.65 -25.09
C LEU A 642 -9.26 20.07 -26.51
N LEU A 643 -8.39 19.07 -26.67
CA LEU A 643 -8.21 18.24 -27.85
C LEU A 643 -8.35 16.78 -27.42
#